data_AF-A0A353N278-F1
#
_entry.id   AF-A0A353N278-F1
#
_cell.length_a   1.000
_cell.length_b   1.000
_cell.length_c   1.000
_cell.angle_alpha   90.00
_cell.angle_beta   90.00
_cell.angle_gamma   90.00
#
_symmetry.space_group_name_H-M   'P 1'
#
loop_
_entity.id
_entity.type
_entity.pdbx_description
1 polymer ?
#
loop_
_entity_poly.entity_id
_entity_poly.type
_entity_poly.pdbx_seq_one_letter_code
_entity_poly.pdbx_strand_id
1 'polypeptide(L)'
;MTTGGNIEAETAQIDLDELRRRFDTEARTRSLSGWEAKLVLLVAIALSVFHFYTSGFGLLLAIKQRAVHLALVLFMVYMLYPISGKARKDAVPWYDFLLGGVAAYVVLYHVIYFNDIVMRAGLPTTMDITVGFLGILLLLEATRRVSNPILPGIAIFFLFYCYFGRHFPAMFAHRGFSILRIINHMYMGTEGVFGIPLGVSSTFVFMFILFGSFLEQTGMGRFIIDLSMALAGGSTGGPAKVAVMSSGLMGSISGSSVANVCTTGMFTIPLMKSVGYKPYFAGAVEAVASTGGQIMPPVMGAAAFIMAEFLGVPYIHVAVAAIVPALLYYFAVLVQVHLEATRLGLKGLPRERLPKVIPLLKKKGHLLIPIASIIYFLLSGYTPLKAAYYGILATLIVSFLNKETRVTLPKLMDALDSGARGALGVACACGTVGIIVGTATLTGLGLRIASAIITLSGGILIISLLLTMVACILLGAGLPTTANFIVTSTMAAPALLQLGVAPMAAYMFVLYFGIAADLSPPVALAAYAGAGIAGDDPMKTGGAAIRLALAGFIVPYIYVFNPMLVLVGFEPIPFIVSIGTALLGVFLLGMSSIGFYKTKMPMWLRAISLAGALGLLIPGIVTDTIGLSVLLLVHFFQTSKYRKEASVAEVV
;
A
#
# COMPACT_ATOMS: atom_id res chain seq x y z
N MET A 1 2.47 -48.29 12.01
CA MET A 1 2.73 -47.90 10.61
C MET A 1 2.54 -46.40 10.49
N THR A 2 3.59 -45.74 10.02
CA THR A 2 3.84 -44.29 9.99
C THR A 2 3.01 -43.57 8.93
N THR A 3 2.14 -42.65 9.33
CA THR A 3 1.52 -41.64 8.45
C THR A 3 2.01 -40.25 8.86
N GLY A 4 3.32 -40.03 8.71
CA GLY A 4 3.89 -38.70 8.58
C GLY A 4 3.58 -38.18 7.19
N GLY A 5 2.38 -37.62 7.00
CA GLY A 5 2.00 -36.95 5.77
C GLY A 5 2.85 -35.70 5.58
N ASN A 6 3.75 -35.73 4.60
CA ASN A 6 4.49 -34.58 4.09
C ASN A 6 3.51 -33.47 3.71
N ILE A 7 3.46 -32.39 4.50
CA ILE A 7 2.80 -31.13 4.13
C ILE A 7 3.51 -30.48 2.92
N GLU A 8 4.69 -30.96 2.55
CA GLU A 8 5.46 -30.51 1.38
C GLU A 8 4.98 -31.11 0.05
N ALA A 9 4.11 -32.14 0.04
CA ALA A 9 3.85 -32.94 -1.17
C ALA A 9 2.53 -32.62 -1.92
N GLU A 10 1.72 -31.65 -1.48
CA GLU A 10 0.44 -31.32 -2.14
C GLU A 10 0.32 -29.86 -2.62
N THR A 11 1.42 -29.11 -2.61
CA THR A 11 1.53 -27.93 -3.47
C THR A 11 1.84 -28.42 -4.88
N ALA A 12 0.83 -28.49 -5.76
CA ALA A 12 1.07 -28.26 -7.18
C ALA A 12 2.04 -27.07 -7.26
N GLN A 13 3.17 -27.24 -7.92
CA GLN A 13 4.28 -26.27 -7.88
C GLN A 13 3.81 -24.99 -8.60
N ILE A 14 3.07 -24.15 -7.89
CA ILE A 14 2.57 -22.87 -8.38
C ILE A 14 3.82 -22.05 -8.70
N ASP A 15 4.04 -21.79 -9.98
CA ASP A 15 5.10 -20.90 -10.42
C ASP A 15 4.78 -19.49 -9.90
N LEU A 16 5.51 -19.09 -8.87
CA LEU A 16 5.38 -17.79 -8.20
C LEU A 16 5.51 -16.64 -9.21
N ASP A 17 6.43 -16.77 -10.16
CA ASP A 17 6.72 -15.71 -11.12
C ASP A 17 5.60 -15.61 -12.16
N GLU A 18 5.02 -16.75 -12.58
CA GLU A 18 3.84 -16.76 -13.44
C GLU A 18 2.63 -16.16 -12.75
N LEU A 19 2.36 -16.56 -11.51
CA LEU A 19 1.24 -16.06 -10.72
C LEU A 19 1.36 -14.55 -10.47
N ARG A 20 2.57 -14.08 -10.08
CA ARG A 20 2.87 -12.65 -9.95
C ARG A 20 2.63 -11.92 -11.26
N ARG A 21 3.18 -12.39 -12.39
CA ARG A 21 2.95 -11.80 -13.72
C ARG A 21 1.48 -11.70 -14.11
N ARG A 22 0.65 -12.64 -13.64
CA ARG A 22 -0.78 -12.65 -13.95
C ARG A 22 -1.52 -11.52 -13.25
N PHE A 23 -1.30 -11.34 -11.95
CA PHE A 23 -2.07 -10.41 -11.11
C PHE A 23 -1.37 -9.09 -10.83
N ASP A 24 -0.05 -9.04 -10.95
CA ASP A 24 0.76 -7.84 -10.83
C ASP A 24 1.28 -7.42 -12.22
N THR A 25 0.78 -6.29 -12.71
CA THR A 25 1.25 -5.71 -13.98
C THR A 25 2.72 -5.35 -13.94
N GLU A 26 3.24 -4.93 -12.79
CA GLU A 26 4.65 -4.54 -12.61
C GLU A 26 5.58 -5.76 -12.74
N ALA A 27 5.05 -6.98 -12.55
CA ALA A 27 5.81 -8.21 -12.71
C ALA A 27 5.95 -8.66 -14.18
N ARG A 28 5.23 -8.07 -15.15
CA ARG A 28 5.16 -8.49 -16.58
C ARG A 28 6.39 -8.07 -17.41
N THR A 29 7.57 -8.43 -16.94
CA THR A 29 8.86 -8.08 -17.56
C THR A 29 9.36 -9.14 -18.55
N ARG A 30 10.29 -8.72 -19.42
CA ARG A 30 11.07 -9.60 -20.30
C ARG A 30 12.08 -10.43 -19.51
N SER A 31 12.30 -11.65 -19.97
CA SER A 31 13.35 -12.56 -19.49
C SER A 31 14.53 -12.50 -20.46
N LEU A 32 15.37 -11.48 -20.28
CA LEU A 32 16.52 -11.22 -21.17
C LEU A 32 17.71 -12.11 -20.83
N SER A 33 18.56 -12.39 -21.82
CA SER A 33 19.82 -13.11 -21.65
C SER A 33 20.97 -12.44 -22.41
N GLY A 34 22.21 -12.91 -22.22
CA GLY A 34 23.37 -12.42 -22.96
C GLY A 34 23.74 -10.96 -22.64
N TRP A 35 24.03 -10.17 -23.67
CA TRP A 35 24.48 -8.78 -23.52
C TRP A 35 23.35 -7.83 -23.11
N GLU A 36 22.11 -8.09 -23.52
CA GLU A 36 20.93 -7.28 -23.17
C GLU A 36 20.66 -7.34 -21.66
N ALA A 37 20.73 -8.53 -21.08
CA ALA A 37 20.63 -8.71 -19.64
C ALA A 37 21.73 -7.96 -18.87
N LYS A 38 22.98 -8.01 -19.37
CA LYS A 38 24.10 -7.27 -18.78
C LYS A 38 23.91 -5.76 -18.86
N LEU A 39 23.38 -5.25 -19.97
CA LEU A 39 23.08 -3.83 -20.13
C LEU A 39 22.02 -3.38 -19.12
N VAL A 40 20.91 -4.13 -19.00
CA VAL A 40 19.87 -3.80 -18.02
C VAL A 40 20.41 -3.85 -16.59
N LEU A 41 21.19 -4.89 -16.26
CA LEU A 41 21.81 -5.02 -14.96
C LEU A 41 22.75 -3.84 -14.66
N LEU A 42 23.54 -3.39 -15.64
CA LEU A 42 24.43 -2.24 -15.48
C LEU A 42 23.65 -0.96 -15.19
N VAL A 43 22.54 -0.72 -15.91
CA VAL A 43 21.69 0.46 -15.69
C VAL A 43 20.95 0.38 -14.35
N ALA A 44 20.49 -0.81 -13.96
CA ALA A 44 19.87 -1.06 -12.66
C ALA A 44 20.82 -0.76 -11.51
N ILE A 45 22.06 -1.25 -11.60
CA ILE A 45 23.12 -0.96 -10.64
C ILE A 45 23.44 0.54 -10.64
N ALA A 46 23.56 1.18 -11.81
CA ALA A 46 23.81 2.62 -11.90
C ALA A 46 22.73 3.44 -11.21
N LEU A 47 21.45 3.09 -11.40
CA LEU A 47 20.32 3.72 -10.73
C LEU A 47 20.38 3.53 -9.20
N SER A 48 20.62 2.31 -8.74
CA SER A 48 20.72 2.01 -7.30
C SER A 48 21.91 2.69 -6.64
N VAL A 49 23.08 2.69 -7.29
CA VAL A 49 24.29 3.35 -6.81
C VAL A 49 24.12 4.87 -6.81
N PHE A 50 23.49 5.45 -7.84
CA PHE A 50 23.20 6.89 -7.89
C PHE A 50 22.37 7.34 -6.68
N HIS A 51 21.29 6.63 -6.37
CA HIS A 51 20.44 6.96 -5.22
C HIS A 51 21.12 6.70 -3.89
N PHE A 52 21.85 5.58 -3.76
CA PHE A 52 22.61 5.30 -2.55
C PHE A 52 23.68 6.37 -2.28
N TYR A 53 24.39 6.80 -3.32
CA TYR A 53 25.40 7.85 -3.26
C TYR A 53 24.80 9.21 -2.89
N THR A 54 23.77 9.67 -3.60
CA THR A 54 23.14 10.97 -3.33
C THR A 54 22.47 11.02 -1.96
N SER A 55 22.00 9.88 -1.44
CA SER A 55 21.50 9.76 -0.07
C SER A 55 22.60 9.90 0.99
N GLY A 56 23.79 9.37 0.71
CA GLY A 56 24.96 9.44 1.60
C GLY A 56 25.65 10.81 1.59
N PHE A 57 25.86 11.39 0.41
CA PHE A 57 26.77 12.51 0.19
C PHE A 57 26.09 13.82 -0.20
N GLY A 58 24.78 13.83 -0.42
CA GLY A 58 23.99 15.02 -0.74
C GLY A 58 23.19 14.88 -2.04
N LEU A 59 21.98 15.42 -2.03
CA LEU A 59 21.09 15.41 -3.19
C LEU A 59 21.53 16.45 -4.22
N LEU A 60 21.30 16.13 -5.50
CA LEU A 60 21.36 17.15 -6.54
C LEU A 60 20.18 18.12 -6.39
N LEU A 61 20.24 19.24 -7.13
CA LEU A 61 19.09 20.13 -7.27
C LEU A 61 17.85 19.33 -7.70
N ALA A 62 16.68 19.64 -7.15
CA ALA A 62 15.46 18.85 -7.29
C ALA A 62 15.15 18.41 -8.73
N ILE A 63 15.19 19.34 -9.70
CA ILE A 63 14.93 19.00 -11.11
C ILE A 63 15.98 18.05 -11.68
N LYS A 64 17.26 18.21 -11.31
CA LYS A 64 18.36 17.35 -11.78
C LYS A 64 18.27 15.96 -11.18
N GLN A 65 18.01 15.86 -9.86
CA GLN A 65 17.80 14.58 -9.17
C GLN A 65 16.65 13.80 -9.80
N ARG A 66 15.50 14.47 -9.99
CA ARG A 66 14.28 13.90 -10.58
C ARG A 66 14.51 13.48 -12.04
N ALA A 67 15.23 14.28 -12.82
CA ALA A 67 15.55 13.98 -14.21
C ALA A 67 16.50 12.79 -14.36
N VAL A 68 17.60 12.72 -13.61
CA VAL A 68 18.49 11.54 -13.67
C VAL A 68 17.74 10.27 -13.27
N HIS A 69 16.93 10.34 -12.21
CA HIS A 69 16.09 9.23 -11.80
C HIS A 69 15.13 8.77 -12.91
N LEU A 70 14.35 9.69 -13.48
CA LEU A 70 13.35 9.36 -14.49
C LEU A 70 14.00 8.89 -15.80
N ALA A 71 15.15 9.44 -16.20
CA ALA A 71 15.85 9.03 -17.42
C ALA A 71 16.29 7.56 -17.36
N LEU A 72 16.90 7.14 -16.25
CA LEU A 72 17.32 5.76 -16.02
C LEU A 72 16.11 4.82 -15.93
N VAL A 73 15.04 5.26 -15.24
CA VAL A 73 13.78 4.52 -15.15
C VAL A 73 13.17 4.29 -16.53
N LEU A 74 12.96 5.35 -17.33
CA LEU A 74 12.33 5.23 -18.64
C LEU A 74 13.17 4.34 -19.56
N PHE A 75 14.49 4.50 -19.56
CA PHE A 75 15.38 3.61 -20.31
C PHE A 75 15.15 2.15 -19.93
N MET A 76 15.21 1.82 -18.64
CA MET A 76 14.98 0.46 -18.15
C MET A 76 13.58 -0.05 -18.50
N VAL A 77 12.56 0.81 -18.44
CA VAL A 77 11.18 0.43 -18.75
C VAL A 77 11.04 -0.02 -20.20
N TYR A 78 11.61 0.73 -21.15
CA TYR A 78 11.57 0.32 -22.56
C TYR A 78 12.37 -0.96 -22.81
N MET A 79 13.45 -1.22 -22.07
CA MET A 79 14.19 -2.49 -22.15
C MET A 79 13.39 -3.66 -21.59
N LEU A 80 12.75 -3.47 -20.44
CA LEU A 80 12.16 -4.56 -19.65
C LEU A 80 10.70 -4.84 -19.92
N TYR A 81 9.91 -3.84 -20.33
CA TYR A 81 8.47 -3.99 -20.47
C TYR A 81 8.06 -4.01 -21.95
N PRO A 82 7.52 -5.14 -22.43
CA PRO A 82 7.11 -5.25 -23.81
C PRO A 82 5.89 -4.36 -24.11
N ILE A 83 5.77 -3.93 -25.37
CA ILE A 83 4.66 -3.09 -25.82
C ILE A 83 3.28 -3.74 -25.61
N SER A 84 3.21 -5.08 -25.69
CA SER A 84 2.02 -5.87 -25.43
C SER A 84 2.38 -7.24 -24.84
N GLY A 85 1.41 -7.89 -24.17
CA GLY A 85 1.61 -9.23 -23.62
C GLY A 85 1.89 -10.32 -24.66
N LYS A 86 1.62 -10.05 -25.95
CA LYS A 86 1.92 -10.94 -27.09
C LYS A 86 3.32 -10.74 -27.68
N ALA A 87 3.99 -9.65 -27.32
CA ALA A 87 5.30 -9.34 -27.89
C ALA A 87 6.39 -10.26 -27.32
N ARG A 88 7.49 -10.36 -28.07
CA ARG A 88 8.66 -11.18 -27.75
C ARG A 88 9.22 -10.83 -26.36
N LYS A 89 9.51 -11.85 -25.54
CA LYS A 89 9.94 -11.71 -24.14
C LYS A 89 11.41 -12.06 -23.88
N ASP A 90 12.05 -12.72 -24.83
CA ASP A 90 13.43 -13.23 -24.78
C ASP A 90 14.48 -12.22 -25.26
N ALA A 91 14.09 -11.18 -26.00
CA ALA A 91 15.01 -10.15 -26.47
C ALA A 91 14.34 -8.79 -26.69
N VAL A 92 15.12 -7.71 -26.56
CA VAL A 92 14.70 -6.32 -26.75
C VAL A 92 14.66 -5.97 -28.24
N PRO A 93 13.51 -5.54 -28.78
CA PRO A 93 13.41 -5.06 -30.16
C PRO A 93 14.16 -3.74 -30.38
N TRP A 94 14.64 -3.51 -31.61
CA TRP A 94 15.38 -2.28 -31.97
C TRP A 94 14.61 -0.98 -31.64
N TYR A 95 13.28 -0.99 -31.80
CA TYR A 95 12.46 0.19 -31.53
C TYR A 95 12.43 0.55 -30.05
N ASP A 96 12.60 -0.42 -29.15
CA ASP A 96 12.64 -0.14 -27.72
C ASP A 96 13.99 0.43 -27.29
N PHE A 97 15.09 0.09 -27.98
CA PHE A 97 16.36 0.79 -27.84
C PHE A 97 16.23 2.26 -28.24
N LEU A 98 15.57 2.52 -29.37
CA LEU A 98 15.33 3.88 -29.82
C LEU A 98 14.44 4.66 -28.84
N LEU A 99 13.29 4.09 -28.45
CA LEU A 99 12.36 4.73 -27.51
C LEU A 99 13.01 4.97 -26.15
N GLY A 100 13.75 3.98 -25.62
CA GLY A 100 14.49 4.12 -24.37
C GLY A 100 15.56 5.19 -24.43
N GLY A 101 16.34 5.25 -25.51
CA GLY A 101 17.38 6.26 -25.72
C GLY A 101 16.81 7.67 -25.86
N VAL A 102 15.74 7.84 -26.65
CA VAL A 102 15.05 9.13 -26.80
C VAL A 102 14.41 9.55 -25.48
N ALA A 103 13.75 8.63 -24.76
CA ALA A 103 13.14 8.91 -23.46
C ALA A 103 14.18 9.36 -22.42
N ALA A 104 15.34 8.70 -22.36
CA ALA A 104 16.43 9.13 -21.50
C ALA A 104 16.96 10.52 -21.89
N TYR A 105 17.14 10.78 -23.20
CA TYR A 105 17.62 12.07 -23.69
C TYR A 105 16.66 13.23 -23.37
N VAL A 106 15.36 13.08 -23.67
CA VAL A 106 14.37 14.16 -23.43
C VAL A 106 14.21 14.50 -21.95
N VAL A 107 14.51 13.56 -21.05
CA VAL A 107 14.53 13.80 -19.61
C VAL A 107 15.87 14.41 -19.18
N LEU A 108 17.00 13.90 -19.68
CA LEU A 108 18.33 14.45 -19.40
C LEU A 108 18.53 15.84 -19.97
N TYR A 109 17.69 16.29 -20.92
CA TYR A 109 17.66 17.67 -21.40
C TYR A 109 17.60 18.68 -20.25
N HIS A 110 16.82 18.41 -19.19
CA HIS A 110 16.73 19.24 -17.98
C HIS A 110 18.01 19.30 -17.16
N VAL A 111 18.87 18.30 -17.29
CA VAL A 111 20.18 18.25 -16.61
C VAL A 111 21.23 18.98 -17.45
N ILE A 112 21.26 18.68 -18.76
CA ILE A 112 22.24 19.18 -19.72
C ILE A 112 22.08 20.69 -19.94
N TYR A 113 20.85 21.15 -20.21
CA TYR A 113 20.53 22.54 -20.53
C TYR A 113 19.93 23.32 -19.36
N PHE A 114 20.15 22.85 -18.12
CA PHE A 114 19.56 23.44 -16.91
C PHE A 114 19.79 24.96 -16.81
N ASN A 115 21.04 25.40 -16.98
CA ASN A 115 21.39 26.82 -16.84
C ASN A 115 20.70 27.66 -17.92
N ASP A 116 20.63 27.18 -19.15
CA ASP A 116 19.98 27.90 -20.24
C ASP A 116 18.47 28.03 -20.02
N ILE A 117 17.81 26.96 -19.57
CA ILE A 117 16.38 26.98 -19.24
C ILE A 117 16.09 28.00 -18.13
N VAL A 118 16.91 28.01 -17.08
CA VAL A 118 16.75 28.94 -15.95
C VAL A 118 17.00 30.39 -16.38
N MET A 119 18.05 30.65 -17.17
CA MET A 119 18.40 31.99 -17.64
C MET A 119 17.37 32.57 -18.62
N ARG A 120 16.58 31.72 -19.30
CA ARG A 120 15.45 32.15 -20.15
C ARG A 120 14.20 32.57 -19.37
N ALA A 121 14.21 32.52 -18.03
CA ALA A 121 13.15 33.04 -17.15
C ALA A 121 11.70 32.62 -17.53
N GLY A 122 11.52 31.38 -18.00
CA GLY A 122 10.20 30.85 -18.34
C GLY A 122 9.72 31.14 -19.77
N LEU A 123 10.61 31.58 -20.67
CA LEU A 123 10.37 31.63 -22.12
C LEU A 123 10.89 30.34 -22.80
N PRO A 124 10.04 29.32 -22.99
CA PRO A 124 10.46 28.09 -23.63
C PRO A 124 10.71 28.29 -25.13
N THR A 125 11.80 27.73 -25.62
CA THR A 125 12.12 27.63 -27.05
C THR A 125 11.29 26.53 -27.72
N THR A 126 11.28 26.49 -29.05
CA THR A 126 10.67 25.40 -29.82
C THR A 126 11.24 24.03 -29.43
N MET A 127 12.55 23.97 -29.14
CA MET A 127 13.21 22.74 -28.70
C MET A 127 12.69 22.32 -27.32
N ASP A 128 12.57 23.25 -26.38
CA ASP A 128 11.99 22.97 -25.05
C ASP A 128 10.60 22.35 -25.20
N ILE A 129 9.71 23.01 -25.94
CA ILE A 129 8.33 22.51 -26.15
C ILE A 129 8.31 21.13 -26.83
N THR A 130 9.21 20.89 -27.80
CA THR A 130 9.31 19.60 -28.50
C THR A 130 9.74 18.49 -27.54
N VAL A 131 10.78 18.75 -26.74
CA VAL A 131 11.26 17.83 -25.70
C VAL A 131 10.16 17.56 -24.67
N GLY A 132 9.41 18.59 -24.27
CA GLY A 132 8.31 18.44 -23.32
C GLY A 132 7.15 17.61 -23.86
N PHE A 133 6.79 17.82 -25.12
CA PHE A 133 5.77 17.01 -25.78
C PHE A 133 6.19 15.54 -25.88
N LEU A 134 7.40 15.27 -26.37
CA LEU A 134 7.93 13.91 -26.47
C LEU A 134 8.07 13.24 -25.10
N GLY A 135 8.55 13.97 -24.10
CA GLY A 135 8.71 13.47 -22.74
C GLY A 135 7.37 13.07 -22.11
N ILE A 136 6.31 13.86 -22.29
CA ILE A 136 4.96 13.49 -21.83
C ILE A 136 4.47 12.23 -22.54
N LEU A 137 4.59 12.14 -23.87
CA LEU A 137 4.14 10.97 -24.63
C LEU A 137 4.90 9.70 -24.23
N LEU A 138 6.23 9.77 -24.14
CA LEU A 138 7.07 8.64 -23.79
C LEU A 138 6.85 8.19 -22.35
N LEU A 139 6.56 9.11 -21.43
CA LEU A 139 6.20 8.78 -20.05
C LEU A 139 4.83 8.08 -19.97
N LEU A 140 3.83 8.57 -20.70
CA LEU A 140 2.49 7.95 -20.73
C LEU A 140 2.55 6.53 -21.32
N GLU A 141 3.31 6.34 -22.39
CA GLU A 141 3.53 5.02 -23.00
C GLU A 141 4.33 4.09 -22.07
N ALA A 142 5.40 4.59 -21.43
CA ALA A 142 6.14 3.82 -20.42
C ALA A 142 5.24 3.40 -19.26
N THR A 143 4.40 4.31 -18.76
CA THR A 143 3.45 4.04 -17.68
C THR A 143 2.40 3.01 -18.09
N ARG A 144 1.92 3.05 -19.34
CA ARG A 144 1.01 2.04 -19.91
C ARG A 144 1.65 0.65 -19.96
N ARG A 145 2.96 0.55 -20.22
CA ARG A 145 3.69 -0.72 -20.29
C ARG A 145 3.95 -1.35 -18.92
N VAL A 146 4.24 -0.53 -17.91
CA VAL A 146 4.56 -1.01 -16.55
C VAL A 146 3.30 -1.27 -15.72
N SER A 147 2.30 -0.40 -15.84
CA SER A 147 1.07 -0.45 -15.06
C SER A 147 -0.14 -0.80 -15.95
N ASN A 148 -1.33 -0.38 -15.53
CA ASN A 148 -2.56 -0.53 -16.28
C ASN A 148 -2.80 0.73 -17.16
N PRO A 149 -3.35 0.61 -18.39
CA PRO A 149 -3.77 1.77 -19.20
C PRO A 149 -4.71 2.77 -18.49
N ILE A 150 -5.34 2.39 -17.37
CA ILE A 150 -6.17 3.31 -16.57
C ILE A 150 -5.41 4.58 -16.18
N LEU A 151 -4.19 4.47 -15.62
CA LEU A 151 -3.46 5.66 -15.13
C LEU A 151 -3.08 6.64 -16.26
N PRO A 152 -2.46 6.19 -17.37
CA PRO A 152 -2.25 7.05 -18.54
C PRO A 152 -3.56 7.62 -19.11
N GLY A 153 -4.63 6.83 -19.13
CA GLY A 153 -5.95 7.27 -19.60
C GLY A 153 -6.50 8.44 -18.79
N ILE A 154 -6.37 8.37 -17.45
CA ILE A 154 -6.75 9.46 -16.55
C ILE A 154 -5.89 10.71 -16.81
N ALA A 155 -4.57 10.56 -16.97
CA ALA A 155 -3.69 11.68 -17.27
C ALA A 155 -4.02 12.34 -18.62
N ILE A 156 -4.30 11.54 -19.66
CA ILE A 156 -4.74 12.03 -20.98
C ILE A 156 -6.07 12.79 -20.86
N PHE A 157 -7.03 12.25 -20.12
CA PHE A 157 -8.29 12.93 -19.84
C PHE A 157 -8.05 14.30 -19.18
N PHE A 158 -7.12 14.41 -18.23
CA PHE A 158 -6.81 15.68 -17.58
C PHE A 158 -6.07 16.68 -18.48
N LEU A 159 -5.21 16.21 -19.38
CA LEU A 159 -4.63 17.04 -20.43
C LEU A 159 -5.72 17.59 -21.36
N PHE A 160 -6.71 16.76 -21.74
CA PHE A 160 -7.86 17.23 -22.52
C PHE A 160 -8.74 18.20 -21.73
N TYR A 161 -8.97 17.96 -20.45
CA TYR A 161 -9.69 18.88 -19.56
C TYR A 161 -9.00 20.25 -19.52
N CYS A 162 -7.67 20.31 -19.38
CA CYS A 162 -6.92 21.57 -19.44
C CYS A 162 -7.18 22.37 -20.73
N TYR A 163 -7.34 21.70 -21.86
CA TYR A 163 -7.61 22.35 -23.15
C TYR A 163 -9.09 22.71 -23.32
N PHE A 164 -9.98 21.72 -23.13
CA PHE A 164 -11.42 21.82 -23.40
C PHE A 164 -12.25 22.34 -22.21
N GLY A 165 -11.63 22.92 -21.18
CA GLY A 165 -12.30 23.34 -19.95
C GLY A 165 -13.58 24.15 -20.09
N ARG A 166 -13.79 24.86 -21.21
CA ARG A 166 -15.03 25.63 -21.49
C ARG A 166 -16.25 24.76 -21.74
N HIS A 167 -16.07 23.53 -22.19
CA HIS A 167 -17.14 22.60 -22.57
C HIS A 167 -17.63 21.74 -21.39
N PHE A 168 -16.93 21.79 -20.27
CA PHE A 168 -17.32 21.03 -19.08
C PHE A 168 -18.54 21.66 -18.40
N PRO A 169 -19.32 20.88 -17.61
CA PRO A 169 -20.43 21.42 -16.82
C PRO A 169 -19.97 22.59 -15.94
N ALA A 170 -20.87 23.54 -15.65
CA ALA A 170 -20.54 24.79 -14.94
C ALA A 170 -19.71 24.58 -13.67
N MET A 171 -19.99 23.52 -12.90
CA MET A 171 -19.24 23.14 -11.70
C MET A 171 -17.74 22.89 -11.97
N PHE A 172 -17.40 22.33 -13.13
CA PHE A 172 -16.04 21.98 -13.55
C PHE A 172 -15.48 22.88 -14.66
N ALA A 173 -16.25 23.82 -15.20
CA ALA A 173 -15.86 24.64 -16.34
C ALA A 173 -14.77 25.69 -16.03
N HIS A 174 -13.73 25.79 -16.86
CA HIS A 174 -12.71 26.84 -16.78
C HIS A 174 -12.35 27.41 -18.16
N ARG A 175 -11.58 28.50 -18.20
CA ARG A 175 -11.27 29.24 -19.44
C ARG A 175 -10.55 28.46 -20.56
N GLY A 176 -10.06 27.24 -20.29
CA GLY A 176 -9.15 26.49 -21.17
C GLY A 176 -7.74 27.09 -21.24
N PHE A 177 -6.76 26.27 -21.64
CA PHE A 177 -5.35 26.65 -21.78
C PHE A 177 -4.79 26.22 -23.14
N SER A 178 -3.85 26.99 -23.69
CA SER A 178 -3.17 26.62 -24.95
C SER A 178 -2.24 25.43 -24.76
N ILE A 179 -2.01 24.66 -25.84
CA ILE A 179 -1.13 23.48 -25.81
C ILE A 179 0.28 23.85 -25.31
N LEU A 180 0.83 24.98 -25.76
CA LEU A 180 2.14 25.45 -25.31
C LEU A 180 2.17 25.70 -23.79
N ARG A 181 1.12 26.31 -23.24
CA ARG A 181 1.03 26.56 -21.80
C ARG A 181 0.90 25.26 -21.01
N ILE A 182 0.14 24.30 -21.53
CA ILE A 182 -0.02 22.97 -20.93
C ILE A 182 1.34 22.27 -20.90
N ILE A 183 2.06 22.16 -22.03
CA ILE A 183 3.37 21.49 -22.08
C ILE A 183 4.38 22.18 -21.15
N ASN A 184 4.43 23.51 -21.16
CA ASN A 184 5.34 24.27 -20.31
C ASN A 184 5.07 24.00 -18.82
N HIS A 185 3.80 24.02 -18.40
CA HIS A 185 3.42 23.73 -17.02
C HIS A 185 3.67 22.27 -16.63
N MET A 186 3.39 21.32 -17.53
CA MET A 186 3.49 19.89 -17.24
C MET A 186 4.92 19.35 -17.25
N TYR A 187 5.83 19.92 -18.04
CA TYR A 187 7.15 19.31 -18.24
C TYR A 187 8.33 20.23 -17.96
N MET A 188 8.21 21.55 -18.15
CA MET A 188 9.37 22.45 -17.92
C MET A 188 9.55 22.80 -16.44
N GLY A 189 8.46 22.87 -15.69
CA GLY A 189 8.47 23.20 -14.27
C GLY A 189 8.44 21.99 -13.33
N THR A 190 8.34 22.29 -12.04
CA THR A 190 8.17 21.31 -10.95
C THR A 190 6.70 21.17 -10.51
N GLU A 191 5.76 21.63 -11.32
CA GLU A 191 4.32 21.50 -11.05
C GLU A 191 3.72 20.25 -11.70
N GLY A 192 4.35 19.73 -12.74
CA GLY A 192 3.89 18.57 -13.50
C GLY A 192 4.70 17.30 -13.25
N VAL A 193 5.22 16.70 -14.33
CA VAL A 193 6.00 15.44 -14.34
C VAL A 193 7.12 15.46 -13.33
N PHE A 194 7.89 16.55 -13.27
CA PHE A 194 9.00 16.70 -12.32
C PHE A 194 8.57 17.30 -10.99
N GLY A 195 7.31 17.15 -10.59
CA GLY A 195 6.80 17.70 -9.34
C GLY A 195 7.04 16.85 -8.11
N ILE A 196 6.28 17.17 -7.06
CA ILE A 196 6.37 16.53 -5.75
C ILE A 196 6.32 14.99 -5.85
N PRO A 197 5.38 14.36 -6.61
CA PRO A 197 5.32 12.91 -6.74
C PRO A 197 6.64 12.25 -7.20
N LEU A 198 7.27 12.81 -8.23
CA LEU A 198 8.53 12.27 -8.74
C LEU A 198 9.70 12.59 -7.80
N GLY A 199 9.64 13.72 -7.08
CA GLY A 199 10.58 14.06 -6.02
C GLY A 199 10.61 13.00 -4.91
N VAL A 200 9.43 12.66 -4.40
CA VAL A 200 9.21 11.57 -3.43
C VAL A 200 9.79 10.24 -3.94
N SER A 201 9.49 9.88 -5.19
CA SER A 201 10.03 8.67 -5.84
C SER A 201 11.56 8.66 -5.88
N SER A 202 12.17 9.76 -6.34
CA SER A 202 13.61 9.94 -6.57
C SER A 202 14.47 10.13 -5.30
N THR A 203 13.85 10.06 -4.13
CA THR A 203 14.53 10.27 -2.85
C THR A 203 14.26 9.09 -1.93
N PHE A 204 13.38 9.24 -0.95
CA PHE A 204 13.20 8.25 0.09
C PHE A 204 12.47 6.99 -0.42
N VAL A 205 11.48 7.10 -1.31
CA VAL A 205 10.73 5.90 -1.78
C VAL A 205 11.66 4.90 -2.46
N PHE A 206 12.53 5.37 -3.37
CA PHE A 206 13.52 4.50 -3.99
C PHE A 206 14.42 3.83 -2.94
N MET A 207 14.93 4.59 -1.97
CA MET A 207 15.82 4.07 -0.93
C MET A 207 15.15 3.05 -0.01
N PHE A 208 13.86 3.19 0.29
CA PHE A 208 13.12 2.20 1.06
C PHE A 208 12.81 0.94 0.27
N ILE A 209 12.51 1.05 -1.04
CA ILE A 209 12.39 -0.11 -1.93
C ILE A 209 13.73 -0.85 -1.99
N LEU A 210 14.82 -0.11 -2.14
CA LEU A 210 16.18 -0.67 -2.12
C LEU A 210 16.47 -1.37 -0.78
N PHE A 211 16.17 -0.72 0.35
CA PHE A 211 16.30 -1.32 1.68
C PHE A 211 15.52 -2.63 1.80
N GLY A 212 14.24 -2.64 1.40
CA GLY A 212 13.41 -3.84 1.41
C GLY A 212 14.03 -4.97 0.58
N SER A 213 14.58 -4.63 -0.59
CA SER A 213 15.28 -5.61 -1.44
C SER A 213 16.54 -6.18 -0.78
N PHE A 214 17.35 -5.37 -0.09
CA PHE A 214 18.51 -5.86 0.65
C PHE A 214 18.09 -6.76 1.81
N LEU A 215 17.04 -6.38 2.53
CA LEU A 215 16.52 -7.13 3.66
C LEU A 215 15.96 -8.49 3.23
N GLU A 216 15.27 -8.56 2.09
CA GLU A 216 14.74 -9.82 1.55
C GLU A 216 15.86 -10.82 1.21
N GLN A 217 16.99 -10.35 0.66
CA GLN A 217 18.15 -11.19 0.33
C GLN A 217 18.82 -11.85 1.56
N THR A 218 18.54 -11.35 2.76
CA THR A 218 19.00 -11.94 4.04
C THR A 218 18.10 -13.07 4.54
N GLY A 219 16.93 -13.30 3.92
CA GLY A 219 15.94 -14.30 4.35
C GLY A 219 14.96 -13.79 5.41
N MET A 220 14.79 -12.47 5.52
CA MET A 220 13.89 -11.84 6.49
C MET A 220 12.44 -12.31 6.32
N GLY A 221 11.95 -12.46 5.09
CA GLY A 221 10.57 -12.88 4.88
C GLY A 221 10.23 -14.25 5.48
N ARG A 222 11.13 -15.22 5.33
CA ARG A 222 10.94 -16.53 5.97
C ARG A 222 10.98 -16.43 7.49
N PHE A 223 11.88 -15.61 8.04
CA PHE A 223 11.94 -15.37 9.48
C PHE A 223 10.65 -14.77 10.03
N ILE A 224 10.02 -13.81 9.32
CA ILE A 224 8.73 -13.21 9.72
C ILE A 224 7.62 -14.27 9.79
N ILE A 225 7.54 -15.15 8.79
CA ILE A 225 6.55 -16.24 8.76
C ILE A 225 6.80 -17.21 9.91
N ASP A 226 8.04 -17.67 10.10
CA ASP A 226 8.39 -18.61 11.18
C ASP A 226 8.11 -18.01 12.56
N LEU A 227 8.43 -16.72 12.77
CA LEU A 227 8.14 -16.01 14.01
C LEU A 227 6.63 -15.91 14.23
N SER A 228 5.88 -15.69 13.16
CA SER A 228 4.42 -15.60 13.24
C SER A 228 3.77 -16.93 13.59
N MET A 229 4.26 -18.02 12.99
CA MET A 229 3.86 -19.38 13.36
C MET A 229 4.15 -19.67 14.83
N ALA A 230 5.33 -19.30 15.33
CA ALA A 230 5.73 -19.52 16.72
C ALA A 230 4.81 -18.81 17.73
N LEU A 231 4.34 -17.60 17.39
CA LEU A 231 3.53 -16.77 18.28
C LEU A 231 2.03 -17.09 18.23
N ALA A 232 1.48 -17.34 17.03
CA ALA A 232 0.03 -17.43 16.83
C ALA A 232 -0.49 -18.80 16.35
N GLY A 233 0.38 -19.66 15.81
CA GLY A 233 0.00 -20.88 15.08
C GLY A 233 -0.77 -21.91 15.92
N GLY A 234 -0.52 -21.99 17.23
CA GLY A 234 -1.19 -22.93 18.13
C GLY A 234 -2.56 -22.48 18.64
N SER A 235 -2.95 -21.23 18.41
CA SER A 235 -4.23 -20.69 18.90
C SER A 235 -5.40 -21.11 18.00
N THR A 236 -6.64 -20.99 18.48
CA THR A 236 -7.85 -21.21 17.66
C THR A 236 -7.84 -20.28 16.45
N GLY A 237 -7.95 -20.87 15.25
CA GLY A 237 -7.76 -20.16 13.98
C GLY A 237 -6.31 -19.76 13.70
N GLY A 238 -5.34 -20.45 14.32
CA GLY A 238 -3.92 -20.12 14.33
C GLY A 238 -3.34 -19.75 12.96
N PRO A 239 -3.50 -20.58 11.91
CA PRO A 239 -3.04 -20.24 10.55
C PRO A 239 -3.54 -18.90 10.01
N ALA A 240 -4.78 -18.53 10.28
CA ALA A 240 -5.31 -17.24 9.83
C ALA A 240 -4.69 -16.07 10.62
N LYS A 241 -4.44 -16.25 11.92
CA LYS A 241 -3.73 -15.24 12.73
C LYS A 241 -2.26 -15.11 12.33
N VAL A 242 -1.63 -16.23 11.95
CA VAL A 242 -0.29 -16.24 11.35
C VAL A 242 -0.30 -15.41 10.08
N ALA A 243 -1.24 -15.65 9.16
CA ALA A 243 -1.42 -14.86 7.95
C ALA A 243 -1.54 -13.36 8.26
N VAL A 244 -2.44 -13.01 9.18
CA VAL A 244 -2.66 -11.61 9.56
C VAL A 244 -1.39 -10.94 10.09
N MET A 245 -0.64 -11.62 10.95
CA MET A 245 0.57 -11.05 11.54
C MET A 245 1.76 -11.04 10.57
N SER A 246 2.02 -12.14 9.85
CA SER A 246 3.13 -12.23 8.91
C SER A 246 2.97 -11.28 7.75
N SER A 247 1.76 -11.21 7.18
CA SER A 247 1.47 -10.33 6.05
C SER A 247 1.45 -8.87 6.48
N GLY A 248 1.10 -8.57 7.74
CA GLY A 248 1.22 -7.21 8.24
C GLY A 248 2.65 -6.75 8.45
N LEU A 249 3.50 -7.60 9.02
CA LEU A 249 4.93 -7.31 9.17
C LEU A 249 5.64 -7.24 7.81
N MET A 250 5.36 -8.17 6.90
CA MET A 250 5.92 -8.16 5.54
C MET A 250 5.43 -6.96 4.74
N GLY A 251 4.14 -6.68 4.77
CA GLY A 251 3.54 -5.56 4.06
C GLY A 251 4.01 -4.21 4.59
N SER A 252 4.35 -4.11 5.88
CA SER A 252 4.97 -2.92 6.45
C SER A 252 6.34 -2.60 5.87
N ILE A 253 7.00 -3.56 5.20
CA ILE A 253 8.31 -3.43 4.54
C ILE A 253 8.14 -3.27 3.03
N SER A 254 7.31 -4.09 2.39
CA SER A 254 7.16 -4.12 0.93
C SER A 254 6.27 -3.00 0.39
N GLY A 255 5.32 -2.49 1.18
CA GLY A 255 4.44 -1.40 0.79
C GLY A 255 3.48 -1.72 -0.37
N SER A 256 3.32 -3.00 -0.76
CA SER A 256 2.46 -3.44 -1.85
C SER A 256 1.54 -4.59 -1.40
N SER A 257 0.23 -4.41 -1.54
CA SER A 257 -0.79 -5.41 -1.21
C SER A 257 -0.65 -6.67 -2.06
N VAL A 258 -0.63 -6.52 -3.39
CA VAL A 258 -0.60 -7.64 -4.35
C VAL A 258 0.70 -8.43 -4.26
N ALA A 259 1.85 -7.74 -4.19
CA ALA A 259 3.14 -8.40 -4.05
C ALA A 259 3.21 -9.20 -2.75
N ASN A 260 2.65 -8.65 -1.67
CA ASN A 260 2.58 -9.31 -0.37
C ASN A 260 1.65 -10.53 -0.39
N VAL A 261 0.46 -10.46 -0.99
CA VAL A 261 -0.40 -11.63 -1.19
C VAL A 261 0.34 -12.72 -1.96
N CYS A 262 1.09 -12.36 -3.01
CA CYS A 262 1.87 -13.32 -3.77
C CYS A 262 3.05 -13.91 -3.00
N THR A 263 3.63 -13.22 -2.01
CA THR A 263 4.73 -13.76 -1.18
C THR A 263 4.23 -14.59 -0.01
N THR A 264 3.47 -13.97 0.90
CA THR A 264 3.04 -14.60 2.15
C THR A 264 1.87 -15.55 1.90
N GLY A 265 0.96 -15.19 1.00
CA GLY A 265 -0.21 -16.00 0.63
C GLY A 265 0.12 -17.39 0.13
N MET A 266 1.24 -17.54 -0.57
CA MET A 266 1.72 -18.85 -1.05
C MET A 266 1.96 -19.86 0.08
N PHE A 267 2.28 -19.39 1.28
CA PHE A 267 2.46 -20.24 2.45
C PHE A 267 1.23 -20.25 3.34
N THR A 268 0.60 -19.09 3.54
CA THR A 268 -0.49 -18.92 4.52
C THR A 268 -1.83 -19.44 4.01
N ILE A 269 -2.13 -19.30 2.71
CA ILE A 269 -3.39 -19.76 2.11
C ILE A 269 -3.49 -21.30 2.15
N PRO A 270 -2.48 -22.07 1.69
CA PRO A 270 -2.50 -23.53 1.85
C PRO A 270 -2.58 -23.94 3.32
N LEU A 271 -1.87 -23.24 4.21
CA LEU A 271 -1.91 -23.55 5.64
C LEU A 271 -3.30 -23.35 6.24
N MET A 272 -4.00 -22.26 5.89
CA MET A 272 -5.39 -22.01 6.30
C MET A 272 -6.34 -23.09 5.75
N LYS A 273 -6.18 -23.47 4.47
CA LYS A 273 -6.97 -24.56 3.86
C LYS A 273 -6.74 -25.89 4.59
N SER A 274 -5.50 -26.18 5.00
CA SER A 274 -5.15 -27.44 5.69
C SER A 274 -5.86 -27.65 7.03
N VAL A 275 -6.31 -26.56 7.68
CA VAL A 275 -7.06 -26.62 8.94
C VAL A 275 -8.57 -26.47 8.77
N GLY A 276 -9.08 -26.38 7.53
CA GLY A 276 -10.51 -26.40 7.23
C GLY A 276 -11.13 -25.06 6.82
N TYR A 277 -10.34 -24.00 6.59
CA TYR A 277 -10.90 -22.77 5.99
C TYR A 277 -11.28 -23.01 4.54
N LYS A 278 -12.40 -22.40 4.12
CA LYS A 278 -12.81 -22.42 2.71
C LYS A 278 -11.81 -21.63 1.85
N PRO A 279 -11.52 -22.06 0.61
CA PRO A 279 -10.52 -21.40 -0.25
C PRO A 279 -10.75 -19.90 -0.44
N TYR A 280 -11.96 -19.45 -0.83
CA TYR A 280 -12.26 -18.01 -0.97
C TYR A 280 -12.04 -17.22 0.32
N PHE A 281 -12.26 -17.83 1.49
CA PHE A 281 -12.07 -17.14 2.77
C PHE A 281 -10.59 -17.02 3.11
N ALA A 282 -9.80 -18.07 2.87
CA ALA A 282 -8.35 -18.03 3.06
C ALA A 282 -7.69 -16.97 2.16
N GLY A 283 -8.09 -16.90 0.88
CA GLY A 283 -7.64 -15.84 -0.04
C GLY A 283 -8.06 -14.44 0.41
N ALA A 284 -9.27 -14.30 0.97
CA ALA A 284 -9.76 -13.03 1.48
C ALA A 284 -9.02 -12.56 2.74
N VAL A 285 -8.74 -13.46 3.70
CA VAL A 285 -7.96 -13.14 4.91
C VAL A 285 -6.58 -12.62 4.54
N GLU A 286 -5.92 -13.31 3.61
CA GLU A 286 -4.61 -12.91 3.12
C GLU A 286 -4.66 -11.52 2.46
N ALA A 287 -5.60 -11.31 1.55
CA ALA A 287 -5.75 -10.02 0.85
C ALA A 287 -5.99 -8.85 1.82
N VAL A 288 -6.86 -9.04 2.81
CA VAL A 288 -7.17 -8.03 3.83
C VAL A 288 -5.96 -7.76 4.72
N ALA A 289 -5.26 -8.80 5.17
CA ALA A 289 -4.04 -8.66 5.94
C ALA A 289 -2.94 -7.93 5.16
N SER A 290 -2.70 -8.33 3.92
CA SER A 290 -1.68 -7.72 3.06
C SER A 290 -1.97 -6.26 2.73
N THR A 291 -3.25 -5.91 2.53
CA THR A 291 -3.67 -4.52 2.28
C THR A 291 -3.43 -3.62 3.50
N GLY A 292 -3.70 -4.13 4.71
CA GLY A 292 -3.37 -3.42 5.94
C GLY A 292 -1.88 -3.18 6.14
N GLY A 293 -1.00 -3.92 5.46
CA GLY A 293 0.45 -3.75 5.58
C GLY A 293 0.91 -2.37 5.13
N GLN A 294 0.19 -1.78 4.18
CA GLN A 294 0.50 -0.48 3.59
C GLN A 294 0.31 0.70 4.56
N ILE A 295 -0.49 0.53 5.61
CA ILE A 295 -0.70 1.53 6.68
C ILE A 295 0.13 1.25 7.94
N MET A 296 0.79 0.09 8.03
CA MET A 296 1.53 -0.31 9.23
C MET A 296 2.95 0.29 9.22
N PRO A 297 3.35 1.05 10.25
CA PRO A 297 4.75 1.46 10.45
C PRO A 297 5.70 0.25 10.61
N PRO A 298 7.02 0.38 10.37
CA PRO A 298 7.80 1.61 10.30
C PRO A 298 8.14 2.15 8.90
N VAL A 299 8.00 1.35 7.84
CA VAL A 299 8.27 1.82 6.46
C VAL A 299 6.99 2.26 5.75
N MET A 300 5.87 1.57 6.02
CA MET A 300 4.57 1.83 5.39
C MET A 300 4.67 1.73 3.85
N GLY A 301 3.57 1.97 3.14
CA GLY A 301 3.61 2.14 1.69
C GLY A 301 4.27 3.47 1.27
N ALA A 302 4.72 3.56 0.02
CA ALA A 302 5.30 4.79 -0.56
C ALA A 302 4.39 6.03 -0.39
N ALA A 303 3.07 5.81 -0.34
CA ALA A 303 2.06 6.82 -0.10
C ALA A 303 2.21 7.55 1.25
N ALA A 304 2.70 6.90 2.31
CA ALA A 304 2.89 7.53 3.61
C ALA A 304 3.95 8.64 3.56
N PHE A 305 4.98 8.46 2.74
CA PHE A 305 5.97 9.50 2.57
C PHE A 305 5.47 10.67 1.72
N ILE A 306 4.61 10.41 0.73
CA ILE A 306 3.92 11.46 -0.03
C ILE A 306 3.02 12.27 0.90
N MET A 307 2.35 11.59 1.84
CA MET A 307 1.53 12.26 2.85
C MET A 307 2.36 13.19 3.71
N ALA A 308 3.53 12.75 4.18
CA ALA A 308 4.44 13.59 4.95
C ALA A 308 4.83 14.86 4.19
N GLU A 309 5.13 14.71 2.89
CA GLU A 309 5.48 15.81 2.00
C GLU A 309 4.30 16.77 1.78
N PHE A 310 3.09 16.26 1.55
CA PHE A 310 1.88 17.09 1.40
C PHE A 310 1.46 17.81 2.68
N LEU A 311 1.68 17.18 3.83
CA LEU A 311 1.45 17.80 5.14
C LEU A 311 2.56 18.79 5.53
N GLY A 312 3.73 18.72 4.88
CA GLY A 312 4.91 19.49 5.27
C GLY A 312 5.45 19.12 6.65
N VAL A 313 5.27 17.86 7.08
CA VAL A 313 5.72 17.36 8.39
C VAL A 313 6.75 16.24 8.23
N PRO A 314 7.66 16.03 9.20
CA PRO A 314 8.57 14.89 9.15
C PRO A 314 7.80 13.56 9.12
N TYR A 315 8.22 12.62 8.27
CA TYR A 315 7.59 11.29 8.11
C TYR A 315 7.29 10.58 9.43
N ILE A 316 8.16 10.70 10.43
CA ILE A 316 7.94 10.06 11.74
C ILE A 316 6.61 10.49 12.38
N HIS A 317 6.13 11.71 12.14
CA HIS A 317 4.83 12.15 12.63
C HIS A 317 3.70 11.37 11.97
N VAL A 318 3.77 11.14 10.65
CA VAL A 318 2.82 10.31 9.91
C VAL A 318 2.89 8.86 10.40
N ALA A 319 4.10 8.32 10.55
CA ALA A 319 4.30 6.95 11.00
C ALA A 319 3.74 6.71 12.40
N VAL A 320 4.03 7.60 13.36
CA VAL A 320 3.51 7.45 14.74
C VAL A 320 1.98 7.68 14.76
N ALA A 321 1.46 8.64 14.00
CA ALA A 321 0.00 8.85 13.87
C ALA A 321 -0.72 7.64 13.28
N ALA A 322 -0.04 6.84 12.44
CA ALA A 322 -0.60 5.64 11.83
C ALA A 322 -0.62 4.41 12.75
N ILE A 323 0.14 4.41 13.86
CA ILE A 323 0.23 3.24 14.77
C ILE A 323 -1.15 2.82 15.26
N VAL A 324 -1.92 3.74 15.83
CA VAL A 324 -3.23 3.41 16.42
C VAL A 324 -4.23 2.96 15.35
N PRO A 325 -4.43 3.67 14.22
CA PRO A 325 -5.29 3.20 13.13
C PRO A 325 -4.87 1.83 12.57
N ALA A 326 -3.56 1.58 12.40
CA ALA A 326 -3.07 0.30 11.92
C ALA A 326 -3.34 -0.81 12.92
N LEU A 327 -3.03 -0.62 14.21
CA LEU A 327 -3.30 -1.62 15.25
C LEU A 327 -4.80 -1.90 15.38
N LEU A 328 -5.66 -0.88 15.29
CA LEU A 328 -7.11 -1.05 15.26
C LEU A 328 -7.57 -1.87 14.05
N TYR A 329 -7.02 -1.61 12.86
CA TYR A 329 -7.28 -2.41 11.66
C TYR A 329 -6.92 -3.89 11.88
N TYR A 330 -5.68 -4.16 12.30
CA TYR A 330 -5.23 -5.54 12.51
C TYR A 330 -5.97 -6.23 13.63
N PHE A 331 -6.32 -5.51 14.70
CA PHE A 331 -7.17 -6.02 15.75
C PHE A 331 -8.55 -6.40 15.21
N ALA A 332 -9.15 -5.55 14.37
CA ALA A 332 -10.43 -5.83 13.71
C ALA A 332 -10.37 -7.11 12.88
N VAL A 333 -9.32 -7.27 12.08
CA VAL A 333 -9.11 -8.46 11.25
C VAL A 333 -8.88 -9.70 12.13
N LEU A 334 -8.04 -9.59 13.17
CA LEU A 334 -7.77 -10.68 14.13
C LEU A 334 -9.04 -11.14 14.85
N VAL A 335 -9.90 -10.21 15.28
CA VAL A 335 -11.20 -10.53 15.88
C VAL A 335 -12.07 -11.28 14.88
N GLN A 336 -12.18 -10.80 13.63
CA GLN A 336 -13.02 -11.44 12.63
C GLN A 336 -12.55 -12.85 12.28
N VAL A 337 -11.25 -13.06 12.06
CA VAL A 337 -10.73 -14.42 11.78
C VAL A 337 -10.89 -15.33 12.99
N HIS A 338 -10.75 -14.80 14.21
CA HIS A 338 -10.95 -15.59 15.42
C HIS A 338 -12.41 -16.02 15.60
N LEU A 339 -13.36 -15.10 15.41
CA LEU A 339 -14.80 -15.37 15.50
C LEU A 339 -15.28 -16.31 14.39
N GLU A 340 -14.71 -16.21 13.19
CA GLU A 340 -14.99 -17.16 12.11
C GLU A 340 -14.44 -18.56 12.45
N ALA A 341 -13.21 -18.64 12.96
CA ALA A 341 -12.59 -19.91 13.35
C ALA A 341 -13.40 -20.63 14.42
N THR A 342 -13.87 -19.89 15.44
CA THR A 342 -14.70 -20.44 16.52
C THR A 342 -16.08 -20.86 16.01
N ARG A 343 -16.67 -20.10 15.08
CA ARG A 343 -17.93 -20.46 14.41
C ARG A 343 -17.82 -21.77 13.64
N LEU A 344 -16.67 -22.01 13.01
CA LEU A 344 -16.37 -23.22 12.24
C LEU A 344 -15.81 -24.37 13.10
N GLY A 345 -15.51 -24.13 14.38
CA GLY A 345 -14.91 -25.14 15.26
C GLY A 345 -13.46 -25.50 14.94
N LEU A 346 -12.71 -24.62 14.26
CA LEU A 346 -11.34 -24.90 13.81
C LEU A 346 -10.34 -24.86 14.97
N LYS A 347 -9.43 -25.83 15.02
CA LYS A 347 -8.34 -25.89 16.02
C LYS A 347 -7.03 -25.30 15.47
N GLY A 348 -6.14 -24.93 16.39
CA GLY A 348 -4.78 -24.51 16.05
C GLY A 348 -3.88 -25.68 15.65
N LEU A 349 -2.68 -25.37 15.18
CA LEU A 349 -1.67 -26.38 14.82
C LEU A 349 -1.11 -27.05 16.09
N PRO A 350 -0.74 -28.35 16.02
CA PRO A 350 -0.04 -29.03 17.11
C PRO A 350 1.27 -28.31 17.48
N ARG A 351 1.55 -28.17 18.77
CA ARG A 351 2.71 -27.41 19.28
C ARG A 351 4.04 -27.99 18.82
N GLU A 352 4.09 -29.28 18.50
CA GLU A 352 5.27 -30.00 18.03
C GLU A 352 5.66 -29.60 16.60
N ARG A 353 4.70 -29.13 15.80
CA ARG A 353 4.94 -28.65 14.42
C ARG A 353 5.33 -27.18 14.36
N LEU A 354 5.33 -26.48 15.50
CA LEU A 354 5.61 -25.05 15.56
C LEU A 354 7.08 -24.77 15.89
N PRO A 355 7.71 -23.79 15.22
CA PRO A 355 9.02 -23.32 15.62
C PRO A 355 8.96 -22.73 17.04
N LYS A 356 10.03 -22.94 17.81
CA LYS A 356 10.16 -22.36 19.16
C LYS A 356 10.69 -20.92 19.05
N VAL A 357 10.05 -19.99 19.76
CA VAL A 357 10.38 -18.54 19.73
C VAL A 357 11.84 -18.28 20.12
N ILE A 358 12.29 -18.77 21.27
CA ILE A 358 13.63 -18.45 21.80
C ILE A 358 14.76 -18.96 20.87
N PRO A 359 14.77 -20.23 20.41
CA PRO A 359 15.77 -20.69 19.45
C PRO A 359 15.75 -19.91 18.13
N LEU A 360 14.55 -19.56 17.63
CA LEU A 360 14.41 -18.79 16.40
C LEU A 360 15.03 -17.39 16.53
N LEU A 361 14.74 -16.69 17.63
CA LEU A 361 15.31 -15.36 17.91
C LEU A 361 16.83 -15.42 18.09
N LYS A 362 17.37 -16.46 18.73
CA LYS A 362 18.83 -16.63 18.85
C LYS A 362 19.50 -16.87 17.49
N LYS A 363 18.84 -17.59 16.57
CA LYS A 363 19.41 -17.94 15.26
C LYS A 363 19.30 -16.81 14.23
N LYS A 364 18.16 -16.12 14.19
CA LYS A 364 17.79 -15.16 13.12
C LYS A 364 17.32 -13.79 13.64
N GLY A 365 17.27 -13.57 14.95
CA GLY A 365 16.81 -12.32 15.53
C GLY A 365 17.69 -11.11 15.20
N HIS A 366 18.94 -11.32 14.76
CA HIS A 366 19.80 -10.25 14.25
C HIS A 366 19.20 -9.54 13.04
N LEU A 367 18.34 -10.21 12.25
CA LEU A 367 17.65 -9.60 11.11
C LEU A 367 16.65 -8.48 11.50
N LEU A 368 16.32 -8.34 12.78
CA LEU A 368 15.51 -7.22 13.29
C LEU A 368 16.32 -5.94 13.50
N ILE A 369 17.66 -6.03 13.59
CA ILE A 369 18.54 -4.89 13.86
C ILE A 369 18.42 -3.80 12.77
N PRO A 370 18.39 -4.12 11.46
CA PRO A 370 18.22 -3.09 10.44
C PRO A 370 16.88 -2.34 10.54
N ILE A 371 15.78 -3.03 10.86
CA ILE A 371 14.48 -2.40 11.07
C ILE A 371 14.54 -1.49 12.30
N ALA A 372 15.11 -1.97 13.41
CA ALA A 372 15.32 -1.18 14.62
C ALA A 372 16.20 0.06 14.36
N SER A 373 17.21 -0.06 13.49
CA SER A 373 18.10 1.04 13.13
C SER A 373 17.33 2.17 12.41
N ILE A 374 16.43 1.83 11.49
CA ILE A 374 15.58 2.82 10.81
C ILE A 374 14.71 3.56 11.83
N ILE A 375 14.05 2.83 12.72
CA ILE A 375 13.22 3.43 13.77
C ILE A 375 14.07 4.37 14.64
N TYR A 376 15.25 3.93 15.06
CA TYR A 376 16.17 4.73 15.86
C TYR A 376 16.56 6.04 15.15
N PHE A 377 16.98 5.98 13.88
CA PHE A 377 17.37 7.18 13.13
C PHE A 377 16.20 8.14 12.92
N LEU A 378 15.01 7.62 12.59
CA LEU A 378 13.80 8.43 12.44
C LEU A 378 13.40 9.12 13.75
N LEU A 379 13.42 8.41 14.87
CA LEU A 379 13.15 8.97 16.19
C LEU A 379 14.22 9.97 16.63
N SER A 380 15.46 9.79 16.16
CA SER A 380 16.56 10.72 16.39
C SER A 380 16.53 11.95 15.47
N GLY A 381 15.46 12.13 14.68
CA GLY A 381 15.27 13.31 13.83
C GLY A 381 15.97 13.27 12.47
N TYR A 382 16.56 12.13 12.07
CA TYR A 382 17.14 11.99 10.74
C TYR A 382 16.03 11.94 9.68
N THR A 383 16.36 12.39 8.47
CA THR A 383 15.44 12.29 7.33
C THR A 383 15.20 10.81 6.96
N PRO A 384 14.03 10.47 6.38
CA PRO A 384 13.74 9.10 5.94
C PRO A 384 14.78 8.56 4.97
N LEU A 385 15.29 9.43 4.10
CA LEU A 385 16.38 9.13 3.17
C LEU A 385 17.63 8.63 3.90
N LYS A 386 18.07 9.34 4.94
CA LYS A 386 19.23 8.97 5.76
C LYS A 386 18.98 7.71 6.58
N ALA A 387 17.77 7.55 7.13
CA ALA A 387 17.39 6.35 7.86
C ALA A 387 17.48 5.10 6.97
N ALA A 388 16.96 5.15 5.74
CA ALA A 388 17.09 4.06 4.78
C ALA A 388 18.55 3.78 4.38
N TYR A 389 19.36 4.82 4.16
CA TYR A 389 20.80 4.68 3.88
C TYR A 389 21.53 3.91 4.99
N TYR A 390 21.36 4.31 6.25
CA TYR A 390 21.96 3.60 7.38
C TYR A 390 21.34 2.22 7.61
N GLY A 391 20.05 2.03 7.30
CA GLY A 391 19.38 0.74 7.36
C GLY A 391 19.95 -0.28 6.36
N ILE A 392 20.29 0.16 5.14
CA ILE A 392 20.98 -0.69 4.14
C ILE A 392 22.38 -1.06 4.65
N LEU A 393 23.14 -0.10 5.18
CA LEU A 393 24.46 -0.37 5.76
C LEU A 393 24.37 -1.34 6.94
N ALA A 394 23.39 -1.14 7.84
CA ALA A 394 23.13 -2.04 8.95
C ALA A 394 22.79 -3.45 8.46
N THR A 395 21.95 -3.57 7.42
CA THR A 395 21.61 -4.87 6.79
C THR A 395 22.86 -5.57 6.29
N LEU A 396 23.72 -4.86 5.55
CA LEU A 396 24.97 -5.40 5.05
C LEU A 396 25.87 -5.89 6.20
N ILE A 397 26.13 -5.05 7.20
CA ILE A 397 27.00 -5.38 8.34
C ILE A 397 26.46 -6.58 9.12
N VAL A 398 25.18 -6.54 9.48
CA VAL A 398 24.52 -7.57 10.30
C VAL A 398 24.41 -8.89 9.54
N SER A 399 24.29 -8.86 8.22
CA SER A 399 24.23 -10.08 7.41
C SER A 399 25.44 -11.00 7.61
N PHE A 400 26.63 -10.43 7.92
CA PHE A 400 27.86 -11.19 8.11
C PHE A 400 27.92 -11.98 9.43
N LEU A 401 27.03 -11.70 10.39
CA LEU A 401 26.98 -12.39 11.69
C LEU A 401 26.58 -13.87 11.57
N ASN A 402 25.84 -14.24 10.52
CA ASN A 402 25.43 -15.62 10.28
C ASN A 402 25.70 -16.00 8.81
N LYS A 403 26.31 -17.17 8.59
CA LYS A 403 26.63 -17.68 7.26
C LYS A 403 25.38 -17.86 6.38
N GLU A 404 24.23 -18.21 6.96
CA GLU A 404 22.97 -18.38 6.22
C GLU A 404 22.43 -17.04 5.69
N THR A 405 22.68 -15.94 6.40
CA THR A 405 22.12 -14.61 6.09
C THR A 405 23.06 -13.72 5.31
N ARG A 406 24.33 -14.13 5.13
CA ARG A 406 25.39 -13.32 4.53
C ARG A 406 25.02 -12.88 3.11
N VAL A 407 25.12 -11.58 2.86
CA VAL A 407 25.00 -11.01 1.51
C VAL A 407 26.33 -11.19 0.79
N THR A 408 26.38 -12.15 -0.12
CA THR A 408 27.51 -12.37 -1.03
C THR A 408 27.46 -11.40 -2.22
N LEU A 409 28.52 -11.29 -3.01
CA LEU A 409 28.54 -10.41 -4.18
C LEU A 409 27.38 -10.67 -5.18
N PRO A 410 27.01 -11.92 -5.50
CA PRO A 410 25.81 -12.19 -6.31
C PRO A 410 24.54 -11.63 -5.66
N LYS A 411 24.31 -11.90 -4.37
CA LYS A 411 23.15 -11.37 -3.64
C LYS A 411 23.13 -9.84 -3.57
N LEU A 412 24.30 -9.21 -3.50
CA LEU A 412 24.43 -7.75 -3.55
C LEU A 412 23.98 -7.21 -4.91
N MET A 413 24.44 -7.82 -6.00
CA MET A 413 24.02 -7.45 -7.35
C MET A 413 22.52 -7.69 -7.54
N ASP A 414 21.99 -8.81 -7.05
CA ASP A 414 20.56 -9.13 -7.10
C ASP A 414 19.74 -8.15 -6.26
N ALA A 415 20.24 -7.69 -5.11
CA ALA A 415 19.58 -6.66 -4.29
C ALA A 415 19.52 -5.30 -5.01
N LEU A 416 20.63 -4.90 -5.66
CA LEU A 416 20.70 -3.65 -6.42
C LEU A 416 19.78 -3.70 -7.65
N ASP A 417 19.75 -4.82 -8.37
CA ASP A 417 18.88 -5.02 -9.55
C ASP A 417 17.41 -5.10 -9.15
N SER A 418 17.07 -5.91 -8.14
CA SER A 418 15.69 -6.07 -7.67
C SER A 418 15.14 -4.76 -7.07
N GLY A 419 15.96 -4.01 -6.33
CA GLY A 419 15.59 -2.69 -5.83
C GLY A 419 15.31 -1.69 -6.95
N ALA A 420 16.15 -1.64 -7.98
CA ALA A 420 15.94 -0.78 -9.14
C ALA A 420 14.67 -1.16 -9.92
N ARG A 421 14.46 -2.47 -10.17
CA ARG A 421 13.27 -2.99 -10.86
C ARG A 421 11.98 -2.71 -10.09
N GLY A 422 11.99 -2.89 -8.77
CA GLY A 422 10.86 -2.61 -7.90
C GLY A 422 10.45 -1.13 -7.86
N ALA A 423 11.36 -0.21 -8.21
CA ALA A 423 11.06 1.21 -8.25
C ALA A 423 10.53 1.71 -9.62
N LEU A 424 10.60 0.92 -10.69
CA LEU A 424 10.24 1.37 -12.04
C LEU A 424 8.76 1.74 -12.16
N GLY A 425 7.87 0.91 -11.61
CA GLY A 425 6.42 1.14 -11.61
C GLY A 425 6.06 2.39 -10.82
N VAL A 426 6.60 2.50 -9.61
CA VAL A 426 6.38 3.66 -8.73
C VAL A 426 6.87 4.96 -9.39
N ALA A 427 8.05 4.96 -10.03
CA ALA A 427 8.59 6.15 -10.68
C ALA A 427 7.78 6.60 -11.90
N CYS A 428 7.35 5.67 -12.77
CA CYS A 428 6.46 5.98 -13.89
C CYS A 428 5.11 6.49 -13.43
N ALA A 429 4.54 5.84 -12.40
CA ALA A 429 3.28 6.24 -11.81
C ALA A 429 3.37 7.64 -11.20
N CYS A 430 4.43 7.94 -10.44
CA CYS A 430 4.67 9.27 -9.88
C CYS A 430 4.82 10.34 -10.97
N GLY A 431 5.59 10.08 -12.03
CA GLY A 431 5.74 11.02 -13.15
C GLY A 431 4.40 11.31 -13.83
N THR A 432 3.63 10.27 -14.14
CA THR A 432 2.31 10.42 -14.79
C THR A 432 1.30 11.12 -13.89
N VAL A 433 1.29 10.81 -12.60
CA VAL A 433 0.44 11.51 -11.65
C VAL A 433 0.89 12.97 -11.46
N GLY A 434 2.16 13.29 -11.66
CA GLY A 434 2.63 14.66 -11.79
C GLY A 434 1.81 15.48 -12.79
N ILE A 435 1.37 14.88 -13.91
CA ILE A 435 0.47 15.53 -14.88
C ILE A 435 -0.91 15.83 -14.28
N ILE A 436 -1.42 14.92 -13.45
CA ILE A 436 -2.72 15.08 -12.76
C ILE A 436 -2.63 16.20 -11.71
N VAL A 437 -1.57 16.19 -10.89
CA VAL A 437 -1.33 17.25 -9.89
C VAL A 437 -1.13 18.59 -10.58
N GLY A 438 -0.32 18.65 -11.64
CA GLY A 438 -0.12 19.85 -12.44
C GLY A 438 -1.42 20.37 -13.06
N THR A 439 -2.31 19.46 -13.47
CA THR A 439 -3.65 19.84 -13.95
C THR A 439 -4.49 20.44 -12.83
N ALA A 440 -4.46 19.84 -11.64
CA ALA A 440 -5.16 20.37 -10.47
C ALA A 440 -4.67 21.78 -10.10
N THR A 441 -3.36 22.03 -10.12
CA THR A 441 -2.79 23.37 -9.83
C THR A 441 -3.09 24.37 -10.94
N LEU A 442 -3.06 23.95 -12.21
CA LEU A 442 -3.32 24.84 -13.35
C LEU A 442 -4.79 25.25 -13.47
N THR A 443 -5.72 24.35 -13.15
CA THR A 443 -7.18 24.53 -13.36
C THR A 443 -7.98 24.86 -12.10
N GLY A 444 -7.42 24.57 -10.91
CA GLY A 444 -8.14 24.63 -9.64
C GLY A 444 -9.10 23.45 -9.41
N LEU A 445 -8.92 22.32 -10.12
CA LEU A 445 -9.85 21.18 -10.09
C LEU A 445 -10.06 20.60 -8.67
N GLY A 446 -9.02 20.52 -7.85
CA GLY A 446 -9.12 19.95 -6.49
C GLY A 446 -10.14 20.71 -5.63
N LEU A 447 -10.14 22.05 -5.69
CA LEU A 447 -11.12 22.88 -4.98
C LEU A 447 -12.55 22.71 -5.51
N ARG A 448 -12.71 22.45 -6.81
CA ARG A 448 -14.02 22.24 -7.42
C ARG A 448 -14.64 20.90 -7.03
N ILE A 449 -13.84 19.83 -7.03
CA ILE A 449 -14.29 18.52 -6.54
C ILE A 449 -14.66 18.60 -5.06
N ALA A 450 -13.84 19.28 -4.27
CA ALA A 450 -14.16 19.53 -2.87
C ALA A 450 -15.51 20.26 -2.69
N SER A 451 -15.72 21.32 -3.47
CA SER A 451 -16.98 22.08 -3.45
C SER A 451 -18.17 21.22 -3.89
N ALA A 452 -17.98 20.33 -4.87
CA ALA A 452 -19.01 19.40 -5.33
C ALA A 452 -19.41 18.41 -4.23
N ILE A 453 -18.44 17.82 -3.53
CA ILE A 453 -18.69 16.91 -2.40
C ILE A 453 -19.47 17.61 -1.30
N ILE A 454 -19.07 18.84 -0.93
CA ILE A 454 -19.73 19.63 0.13
C ILE A 454 -21.15 20.04 -0.28
N THR A 455 -21.35 20.42 -1.53
CA THR A 455 -22.66 20.81 -2.04
C THR A 455 -23.61 19.61 -2.05
N LEU A 456 -23.14 18.46 -2.54
CA LEU A 456 -23.92 17.21 -2.57
C LEU A 456 -24.22 16.68 -1.16
N SER A 457 -23.33 16.91 -0.19
CA SER A 457 -23.54 16.50 1.19
C SER A 457 -24.42 17.45 2.01
N GLY A 458 -24.74 18.63 1.46
CA GLY A 458 -25.42 19.70 2.21
C GLY A 458 -24.59 20.23 3.37
N GLY A 459 -23.26 20.07 3.34
CA GLY A 459 -22.36 20.44 4.44
C GLY A 459 -22.32 19.44 5.60
N ILE A 460 -23.05 18.32 5.53
CA ILE A 460 -23.09 17.32 6.60
C ILE A 460 -21.83 16.46 6.54
N LEU A 461 -21.00 16.52 7.59
CA LEU A 461 -19.69 15.83 7.64
C LEU A 461 -19.77 14.33 7.35
N ILE A 462 -20.72 13.60 7.94
CA ILE A 462 -20.82 12.14 7.74
C ILE A 462 -21.16 11.78 6.29
N ILE A 463 -22.00 12.58 5.62
CA ILE A 463 -22.35 12.38 4.21
C ILE A 463 -21.14 12.74 3.33
N SER A 464 -20.42 13.81 3.66
CA SER A 464 -19.17 14.17 2.98
C SER A 464 -18.12 13.07 3.09
N LEU A 465 -17.97 12.44 4.26
CA LEU A 465 -17.06 11.31 4.46
C LEU A 465 -17.46 10.11 3.60
N LEU A 466 -18.76 9.79 3.51
CA LEU A 466 -19.27 8.73 2.65
C LEU A 466 -18.99 9.02 1.17
N LEU A 467 -19.29 10.24 0.70
CA LEU A 467 -19.03 10.65 -0.68
C LEU A 467 -17.53 10.67 -0.99
N THR A 468 -16.70 11.12 -0.04
CA THR A 468 -15.24 11.10 -0.14
C THR A 468 -14.71 9.67 -0.22
N MET A 469 -15.22 8.75 0.62
CA MET A 469 -14.89 7.33 0.57
C MET A 469 -15.21 6.74 -0.81
N VAL A 470 -16.42 6.98 -1.32
CA VAL A 470 -16.83 6.49 -2.64
C VAL A 470 -15.92 7.08 -3.73
N ALA A 471 -15.64 8.38 -3.68
CA ALA A 471 -14.73 9.03 -4.61
C ALA A 471 -13.31 8.42 -4.54
N CYS A 472 -12.78 8.16 -3.35
CA CYS A 472 -11.48 7.52 -3.18
C CYS A 472 -11.42 6.11 -3.76
N ILE A 473 -12.44 5.28 -3.52
CA ILE A 473 -12.51 3.92 -4.05
C ILE A 473 -12.62 3.94 -5.58
N LEU A 474 -13.44 4.84 -6.15
CA LEU A 474 -13.63 4.94 -7.60
C LEU A 474 -12.41 5.52 -8.31
N LEU A 475 -11.82 6.60 -7.79
CA LEU A 475 -10.63 7.22 -8.36
C LEU A 475 -9.39 6.33 -8.21
N GLY A 476 -9.33 5.55 -7.11
CA GLY A 476 -8.25 4.62 -6.82
C GLY A 476 -8.34 3.30 -7.58
N ALA A 477 -9.50 2.97 -8.14
CA ALA A 477 -9.75 1.71 -8.81
C ALA A 477 -8.78 1.50 -9.99
N GLY A 478 -7.89 0.52 -9.85
CA GLY A 478 -6.96 0.10 -10.90
C GLY A 478 -5.68 0.92 -10.97
N LEU A 479 -5.44 1.77 -9.97
CA LEU A 479 -4.19 2.52 -9.80
C LEU A 479 -3.28 1.84 -8.78
N PRO A 480 -1.95 1.83 -8.99
CA PRO A 480 -1.00 1.50 -7.94
C PRO A 480 -1.21 2.39 -6.71
N THR A 481 -1.00 1.88 -5.49
CA THR A 481 -1.29 2.61 -4.24
C THR A 481 -0.70 4.01 -4.20
N THR A 482 0.55 4.16 -4.64
CA THR A 482 1.23 5.46 -4.66
C THR A 482 0.49 6.47 -5.54
N ALA A 483 0.09 6.04 -6.74
CA ALA A 483 -0.68 6.90 -7.66
C ALA A 483 -2.07 7.19 -7.13
N ASN A 484 -2.74 6.16 -6.62
CA ASN A 484 -4.05 6.27 -5.99
C ASN A 484 -4.04 7.32 -4.87
N PHE A 485 -3.10 7.24 -3.93
CA PHE A 485 -3.02 8.20 -2.85
C PHE A 485 -2.82 9.63 -3.34
N ILE A 486 -1.91 9.88 -4.29
CA ILE A 486 -1.70 11.24 -4.80
C ILE A 486 -2.98 11.78 -5.47
N VAL A 487 -3.64 10.98 -6.30
CA VAL A 487 -4.88 11.40 -6.98
C VAL A 487 -5.97 11.69 -5.96
N THR A 488 -6.22 10.77 -5.03
CA THR A 488 -7.27 10.92 -4.01
C THR A 488 -6.98 12.04 -3.01
N SER A 489 -5.72 12.24 -2.62
CA SER A 489 -5.34 13.33 -1.71
C SER A 489 -5.38 14.71 -2.35
N THR A 490 -5.06 14.85 -3.63
CA THR A 490 -5.18 16.14 -4.33
C THR A 490 -6.61 16.51 -4.69
N MET A 491 -7.50 15.51 -4.85
CA MET A 491 -8.88 15.74 -5.30
C MET A 491 -9.91 15.68 -4.18
N ALA A 492 -9.76 14.76 -3.23
CA ALA A 492 -10.79 14.42 -2.24
C ALA A 492 -10.47 14.97 -0.84
N ALA A 493 -9.20 14.98 -0.41
CA ALA A 493 -8.82 15.52 0.90
C ALA A 493 -9.24 16.99 1.12
N PRO A 494 -9.17 17.89 0.12
CA PRO A 494 -9.59 19.29 0.32
C PRO A 494 -11.06 19.44 0.72
N ALA A 495 -11.93 18.48 0.40
CA ALA A 495 -13.33 18.48 0.83
C ALA A 495 -13.45 18.36 2.35
N LEU A 496 -12.65 17.46 2.94
CA LEU A 496 -12.64 17.22 4.38
C LEU A 496 -11.99 18.39 5.13
N LEU A 497 -10.90 18.94 4.58
CA LEU A 497 -10.23 20.12 5.15
C LEU A 497 -11.16 21.32 5.26
N GLN A 498 -11.98 21.58 4.22
CA GLN A 498 -12.96 22.67 4.21
C GLN A 498 -14.08 22.49 5.26
N LEU A 499 -14.36 21.25 5.68
CA LEU A 499 -15.32 20.93 6.74
C LEU A 499 -14.69 20.92 8.15
N GLY A 500 -13.44 21.38 8.28
CA GLY A 500 -12.75 21.47 9.56
C GLY A 500 -12.10 20.17 10.05
N VAL A 501 -12.02 19.13 9.20
CA VAL A 501 -11.28 17.91 9.55
C VAL A 501 -9.79 18.21 9.62
N ALA A 502 -9.14 17.75 10.69
CA ALA A 502 -7.71 17.93 10.87
C ALA A 502 -6.91 17.34 9.68
N PRO A 503 -5.84 18.02 9.21
CA PRO A 503 -5.09 17.56 8.03
C PRO A 503 -4.60 16.12 8.12
N MET A 504 -3.97 15.73 9.24
CA MET A 504 -3.51 14.35 9.42
C MET A 504 -4.65 13.33 9.27
N ALA A 505 -5.82 13.61 9.86
CA ALA A 505 -6.99 12.76 9.74
C ALA A 505 -7.53 12.71 8.31
N ALA A 506 -7.63 13.85 7.62
CA ALA A 506 -8.13 13.93 6.25
C ALA A 506 -7.23 13.17 5.26
N TYR A 507 -5.92 13.36 5.34
CA TYR A 507 -4.98 12.64 4.46
C TYR A 507 -4.90 11.15 4.80
N MET A 508 -4.95 10.77 6.09
CA MET A 508 -5.05 9.36 6.47
C MET A 508 -6.35 8.72 5.98
N PHE A 509 -7.47 9.46 6.01
CA PHE A 509 -8.77 8.99 5.53
C PHE A 509 -8.72 8.62 4.04
N VAL A 510 -8.20 9.52 3.20
CA VAL A 510 -8.08 9.24 1.76
C VAL A 510 -7.04 8.17 1.46
N LEU A 511 -5.95 8.06 2.23
CA LEU A 511 -5.00 6.95 2.12
C LEU A 511 -5.70 5.61 2.37
N TYR A 512 -6.48 5.55 3.45
CA TYR A 512 -7.16 4.33 3.88
C TYR A 512 -8.17 3.83 2.84
N PHE A 513 -8.98 4.73 2.29
CA PHE A 513 -9.94 4.35 1.25
C PHE A 513 -9.30 4.21 -0.14
N GLY A 514 -8.16 4.83 -0.36
CA GLY A 514 -7.29 4.52 -1.49
C GLY A 514 -6.89 3.05 -1.46
N ILE A 515 -6.25 2.57 -0.38
CA ILE A 515 -5.83 1.16 -0.29
C ILE A 515 -7.02 0.18 -0.23
N ALA A 516 -8.19 0.61 0.27
CA ALA A 516 -9.39 -0.20 0.29
C ALA A 516 -9.93 -0.54 -1.12
N ALA A 517 -9.53 0.21 -2.15
CA ALA A 517 -9.85 -0.10 -3.54
C ALA A 517 -9.28 -1.47 -3.97
N ASP A 518 -8.16 -1.91 -3.40
CA ASP A 518 -7.55 -3.22 -3.69
C ASP A 518 -8.36 -4.41 -3.17
N LEU A 519 -9.36 -4.15 -2.32
CA LEU A 519 -10.26 -5.15 -1.75
C LEU A 519 -11.64 -5.15 -2.42
N SER A 520 -11.99 -4.08 -3.12
CA SER A 520 -13.36 -3.82 -3.56
C SER A 520 -13.58 -4.21 -5.03
N PRO A 521 -14.54 -5.10 -5.36
CA PRO A 521 -14.89 -5.38 -6.74
C PRO A 521 -15.41 -4.13 -7.47
N PRO A 522 -15.19 -3.99 -8.79
CA PRO A 522 -14.73 -5.02 -9.73
C PRO A 522 -13.20 -5.11 -9.90
N VAL A 523 -12.40 -4.30 -9.19
CA VAL A 523 -10.94 -4.27 -9.40
C VAL A 523 -10.19 -5.23 -8.46
N ALA A 524 -10.47 -5.15 -7.15
CA ALA A 524 -10.00 -6.03 -6.07
C ALA A 524 -8.69 -6.83 -6.32
N LEU A 525 -7.61 -6.17 -6.76
CA LEU A 525 -6.42 -6.84 -7.30
C LEU A 525 -5.77 -7.80 -6.29
N ALA A 526 -5.70 -7.38 -5.01
CA ALA A 526 -5.15 -8.22 -3.95
C ALA A 526 -6.05 -9.43 -3.66
N ALA A 527 -7.37 -9.24 -3.64
CA ALA A 527 -8.32 -10.33 -3.45
C ALA A 527 -8.31 -11.32 -4.61
N TYR A 528 -8.11 -10.84 -5.85
CA TYR A 528 -8.03 -11.68 -7.05
C TYR A 528 -6.73 -12.48 -7.11
N ALA A 529 -5.61 -11.89 -6.68
CA ALA A 529 -4.37 -12.64 -6.48
C ALA A 529 -4.55 -13.75 -5.43
N GLY A 530 -5.19 -13.42 -4.30
CA GLY A 530 -5.50 -14.38 -3.24
C GLY A 530 -6.42 -15.51 -3.72
N ALA A 531 -7.42 -15.19 -4.55
CA ALA A 531 -8.28 -16.19 -5.19
C ALA A 531 -7.51 -17.12 -6.13
N GLY A 532 -6.55 -16.57 -6.88
CA GLY A 532 -5.66 -17.33 -7.75
C GLY A 532 -4.81 -18.37 -6.99
N ILE A 533 -4.26 -17.99 -5.83
CA ILE A 533 -3.52 -18.91 -4.94
C ILE A 533 -4.46 -19.91 -4.28
N ALA A 534 -5.65 -19.46 -3.86
CA ALA A 534 -6.63 -20.31 -3.20
C ALA A 534 -7.24 -21.37 -4.15
N GLY A 535 -7.30 -21.07 -5.44
CA GLY A 535 -8.00 -21.86 -6.45
C GLY A 535 -9.52 -21.69 -6.39
N ASP A 536 -10.02 -20.48 -6.12
CA ASP A 536 -11.45 -20.18 -5.99
C ASP A 536 -11.87 -18.98 -6.87
N ASP A 537 -13.17 -18.69 -6.91
CA ASP A 537 -13.73 -17.59 -7.68
C ASP A 537 -13.25 -16.21 -7.16
N PRO A 538 -12.70 -15.35 -8.04
CA PRO A 538 -12.21 -14.03 -7.65
C PRO A 538 -13.30 -13.13 -7.06
N MET A 539 -14.53 -13.18 -7.57
CA MET A 539 -15.63 -12.33 -7.11
C MET A 539 -16.13 -12.75 -5.72
N LYS A 540 -16.24 -14.06 -5.46
CA LYS A 540 -16.55 -14.59 -4.12
C LYS A 540 -15.48 -14.22 -3.10
N THR A 541 -14.21 -14.33 -3.50
CA THR A 541 -13.06 -13.94 -2.65
C THR A 541 -13.07 -12.44 -2.35
N GLY A 542 -13.31 -11.59 -3.36
CA GLY A 542 -13.46 -10.14 -3.18
C GLY A 542 -14.64 -9.75 -2.28
N GLY A 543 -15.79 -10.40 -2.44
CA GLY A 543 -16.94 -10.19 -1.56
C GLY A 543 -16.67 -10.58 -0.11
N ALA A 544 -15.94 -11.69 0.11
CA ALA A 544 -15.48 -12.08 1.44
C ALA A 544 -14.44 -11.10 2.01
N ALA A 545 -13.54 -10.58 1.17
CA ALA A 545 -12.54 -9.60 1.54
C ALA A 545 -13.18 -8.28 2.01
N ILE A 546 -14.17 -7.76 1.28
CA ILE A 546 -14.95 -6.60 1.74
C ILE A 546 -15.58 -6.88 3.11
N ARG A 547 -16.27 -8.02 3.26
CA ARG A 547 -16.95 -8.35 4.52
C ARG A 547 -15.98 -8.40 5.70
N LEU A 548 -14.78 -8.97 5.48
CA LEU A 548 -13.70 -8.99 6.46
C LEU A 548 -13.11 -7.59 6.71
N ALA A 549 -13.00 -6.76 5.68
CA ALA A 549 -12.49 -5.41 5.77
C ALA A 549 -13.48 -4.41 6.38
N LEU A 550 -14.79 -4.71 6.42
CA LEU A 550 -15.83 -3.82 6.96
C LEU A 550 -15.48 -3.28 8.34
N ALA A 551 -14.95 -4.12 9.24
CA ALA A 551 -14.56 -3.66 10.57
C ALA A 551 -13.36 -2.70 10.54
N GLY A 552 -12.47 -2.86 9.57
CA GLY A 552 -11.39 -1.93 9.27
C GLY A 552 -11.87 -0.63 8.60
N PHE A 553 -12.89 -0.70 7.73
CA PHE A 553 -13.45 0.48 7.04
C PHE A 553 -14.07 1.50 7.97
N ILE A 554 -14.42 1.11 9.20
CA ILE A 554 -14.94 2.07 10.19
C ILE A 554 -13.81 2.87 10.84
N VAL A 555 -12.58 2.33 10.94
CA VAL A 555 -11.45 3.00 11.62
C VAL A 555 -11.22 4.44 11.14
N PRO A 556 -11.27 4.74 9.83
CA PRO A 556 -11.20 6.11 9.33
C PRO A 556 -12.24 7.07 9.86
N TYR A 557 -13.48 6.61 10.03
CA TYR A 557 -14.53 7.45 10.58
C TYR A 557 -14.24 7.78 12.04
N ILE A 558 -13.76 6.80 12.82
CA ILE A 558 -13.45 6.98 14.24
C ILE A 558 -12.45 8.11 14.43
N TYR A 559 -11.31 8.09 13.72
CA TYR A 559 -10.29 9.11 13.94
C TYR A 559 -10.60 10.47 13.30
N VAL A 560 -11.57 10.54 12.38
CA VAL A 560 -12.09 11.83 11.90
C VAL A 560 -12.94 12.51 12.98
N PHE A 561 -13.79 11.74 13.68
CA PHE A 561 -14.57 12.27 14.82
C PHE A 561 -13.73 12.41 16.09
N ASN A 562 -12.66 11.62 16.23
CA ASN A 562 -11.73 11.65 17.34
C ASN A 562 -10.27 11.74 16.86
N PRO A 563 -9.80 12.95 16.46
CA PRO A 563 -8.45 13.15 15.94
C PRO A 563 -7.32 12.76 16.90
N MET A 564 -7.59 12.55 18.19
CA MET A 564 -6.60 12.06 19.15
C MET A 564 -6.03 10.70 18.75
N LEU A 565 -6.82 9.86 18.06
CA LEU A 565 -6.36 8.56 17.56
C LEU A 565 -5.30 8.67 16.47
N VAL A 566 -5.17 9.83 15.82
CA VAL A 566 -4.07 10.17 14.89
C VAL A 566 -3.14 11.23 15.49
N LEU A 567 -3.12 11.34 16.82
CA LEU A 567 -2.25 12.22 17.61
C LEU A 567 -2.46 13.71 17.38
N VAL A 568 -3.63 14.11 16.91
CA VAL A 568 -4.04 15.52 16.84
C VAL A 568 -4.79 15.87 18.11
N GLY A 569 -4.33 16.89 18.84
CA GLY A 569 -4.94 17.29 20.11
C GLY A 569 -4.72 16.26 21.22
N PHE A 570 -3.52 15.68 21.28
CA PHE A 570 -3.19 14.58 22.19
C PHE A 570 -3.32 14.99 23.67
N GLU A 571 -4.19 14.27 24.39
CA GLU A 571 -4.26 14.30 25.85
C GLU A 571 -4.17 12.86 26.41
N PRO A 572 -3.27 12.56 27.36
CA PRO A 572 -2.97 11.17 27.75
C PRO A 572 -4.18 10.36 28.22
N ILE A 573 -5.02 10.94 29.08
CA ILE A 573 -6.17 10.22 29.67
C ILE A 573 -7.27 9.99 28.60
N PRO A 574 -7.79 11.03 27.91
CA PRO A 574 -8.78 10.83 26.85
C PRO A 574 -8.28 9.94 25.72
N PHE A 575 -6.99 9.98 25.40
CA PHE A 575 -6.39 9.11 24.39
C PHE A 575 -6.47 7.63 24.76
N ILE A 576 -6.10 7.27 25.99
CA ILE A 576 -6.20 5.88 26.48
C ILE A 576 -7.65 5.40 26.49
N VAL A 577 -8.58 6.25 26.94
CA VAL A 577 -10.02 5.94 26.93
C VAL A 577 -10.49 5.69 25.49
N SER A 578 -10.10 6.56 24.55
CA SER A 578 -10.46 6.46 23.14
C SER A 578 -9.95 5.18 22.48
N ILE A 579 -8.72 4.74 22.82
CA ILE A 579 -8.20 3.45 22.37
C ILE A 579 -9.04 2.31 22.93
N GLY A 580 -9.36 2.35 24.23
CA GLY A 580 -10.17 1.34 24.89
C GLY A 580 -11.56 1.19 24.27
N THR A 581 -12.26 2.31 24.07
CA THR A 581 -13.61 2.32 23.47
C THR A 581 -13.56 1.88 22.01
N ALA A 582 -12.55 2.31 21.24
CA ALA A 582 -12.36 1.86 19.86
C ALA A 582 -12.10 0.34 19.76
N LEU A 583 -11.26 -0.23 20.64
CA LEU A 583 -11.01 -1.68 20.69
C LEU A 583 -12.29 -2.46 21.00
N LEU A 584 -13.08 -2.01 21.98
CA LEU A 584 -14.34 -2.64 22.34
C LEU A 584 -15.39 -2.50 21.23
N GLY A 585 -15.45 -1.34 20.57
CA GLY A 585 -16.32 -1.08 19.44
C GLY A 585 -16.00 -1.98 18.25
N VAL A 586 -14.72 -2.11 17.90
CA VAL A 586 -14.24 -3.03 16.87
C VAL A 586 -14.56 -4.49 17.21
N PHE A 587 -14.41 -4.88 18.48
CA PHE A 587 -14.75 -6.23 18.93
C PHE A 587 -16.25 -6.52 18.73
N LEU A 588 -17.11 -5.60 19.19
CA LEU A 588 -18.57 -5.71 19.07
C LEU A 588 -19.02 -5.67 17.59
N LEU A 589 -18.33 -4.90 16.75
CA LEU A 589 -18.54 -4.87 15.30
C LEU A 589 -18.17 -6.20 14.65
N GLY A 590 -17.08 -6.84 15.08
CA GLY A 590 -16.70 -8.18 14.64
C GLY A 590 -17.79 -9.21 14.95
N MET A 591 -18.37 -9.15 16.16
CA MET A 591 -19.51 -10.00 16.55
C MET A 591 -20.71 -9.78 15.63
N SER A 592 -21.04 -8.52 15.29
CA SER A 592 -22.12 -8.20 14.36
C SER A 592 -21.85 -8.68 12.93
N SER A 593 -20.64 -8.45 12.39
CA SER A 593 -20.27 -8.81 11.01
C SER A 593 -20.24 -10.32 10.80
N ILE A 594 -19.63 -11.08 11.71
CA ILE A 594 -19.54 -12.55 11.63
C ILE A 594 -20.87 -13.20 12.03
N GLY A 595 -21.59 -12.59 12.99
CA GLY A 595 -22.84 -13.13 13.54
C GLY A 595 -22.60 -14.27 14.54
N PHE A 596 -21.44 -14.28 15.20
CA PHE A 596 -21.03 -15.31 16.14
C PHE A 596 -20.18 -14.72 17.25
N TYR A 597 -20.32 -15.27 18.47
CA TYR A 597 -19.42 -14.99 19.59
C TYR A 597 -19.16 -16.24 20.42
N LYS A 598 -20.17 -16.71 21.14
CA LYS A 598 -20.19 -18.02 21.82
C LYS A 598 -21.19 -18.97 21.16
N THR A 599 -22.31 -18.42 20.71
CA THR A 599 -23.34 -19.12 19.94
C THR A 599 -23.68 -18.30 18.68
N LYS A 600 -24.53 -18.85 17.82
CA LYS A 600 -25.06 -18.11 16.67
C LYS A 600 -25.92 -16.93 17.13
N MET A 601 -25.62 -15.74 16.61
CA MET A 601 -26.36 -14.51 16.91
C MET A 601 -27.53 -14.31 15.91
N PRO A 602 -28.77 -14.10 16.39
CA PRO A 602 -29.88 -13.74 15.51
C PRO A 602 -29.70 -12.33 14.93
N MET A 603 -30.39 -12.04 13.83
CA MET A 603 -30.21 -10.79 13.07
C MET A 603 -30.47 -9.52 13.92
N TRP A 604 -31.49 -9.54 14.79
CA TRP A 604 -31.78 -8.41 15.69
C TRP A 604 -30.63 -8.14 16.67
N LEU A 605 -30.01 -9.20 17.22
CA LEU A 605 -28.89 -9.05 18.15
C LEU A 605 -27.65 -8.52 17.41
N ARG A 606 -27.48 -8.90 16.14
CA ARG A 606 -26.42 -8.34 15.27
C ARG A 606 -26.66 -6.85 15.00
N ALA A 607 -27.91 -6.43 14.75
CA ALA A 607 -28.26 -5.02 14.57
C ALA A 607 -28.02 -4.20 15.86
N ILE A 608 -28.38 -4.74 17.03
CA ILE A 608 -28.09 -4.12 18.32
C ILE A 608 -26.58 -4.02 18.55
N SER A 609 -25.82 -5.09 18.29
CA SER A 609 -24.36 -5.04 18.38
C SER A 609 -23.75 -4.03 17.40
N LEU A 610 -24.30 -3.88 16.20
CA LEU A 610 -23.85 -2.85 15.26
C LEU A 610 -24.10 -1.45 15.81
N ALA A 611 -25.30 -1.18 16.35
CA ALA A 611 -25.62 0.11 16.96
C ALA A 611 -24.74 0.41 18.19
N GLY A 612 -24.53 -0.59 19.06
CA GLY A 612 -23.64 -0.46 20.20
C GLY A 612 -22.18 -0.26 19.79
N ALA A 613 -21.73 -0.90 18.71
CA ALA A 613 -20.40 -0.67 18.16
C ALA A 613 -20.28 0.77 17.68
N LEU A 614 -21.23 1.27 16.87
CA LEU A 614 -21.23 2.68 16.43
C LEU A 614 -21.26 3.66 17.61
N GLY A 615 -21.97 3.33 18.69
CA GLY A 615 -21.95 4.09 19.95
C GLY A 615 -20.56 4.18 20.58
N LEU A 616 -19.86 3.05 20.73
CA LEU A 616 -18.47 3.00 21.26
C LEU A 616 -17.44 3.70 20.35
N LEU A 617 -17.82 3.97 19.10
CA LEU A 617 -16.92 4.54 18.10
C LEU A 617 -17.08 6.05 17.96
N ILE A 618 -18.18 6.62 18.47
CA ILE A 618 -18.38 8.07 18.55
C ILE A 618 -17.88 8.52 19.92
N PRO A 619 -16.90 9.45 19.99
CA PRO A 619 -16.38 9.90 21.27
C PRO A 619 -17.48 10.58 22.10
N GLY A 620 -17.67 10.12 23.33
CA GLY A 620 -18.61 10.73 24.26
C GLY A 620 -19.00 9.80 25.40
N ILE A 621 -19.09 10.32 26.61
CA ILE A 621 -19.42 9.50 27.81
C ILE A 621 -20.78 8.80 27.62
N VAL A 622 -21.77 9.50 27.06
CA VAL A 622 -23.11 8.94 26.84
C VAL A 622 -23.07 7.83 25.78
N THR A 623 -22.38 8.04 24.66
CA THR A 623 -22.28 7.05 23.57
C THR A 623 -21.46 5.83 24.00
N ASP A 624 -20.39 6.05 24.77
CA ASP A 624 -19.54 5.02 25.36
C ASP A 624 -20.31 4.17 26.38
N THR A 625 -21.07 4.80 27.29
CA THR A 625 -21.87 4.06 28.29
C THR A 625 -22.99 3.25 27.65
N ILE A 626 -23.68 3.78 26.63
CA ILE A 626 -24.67 3.04 25.85
C ILE A 626 -24.01 1.84 25.17
N GLY A 627 -22.88 2.06 24.50
CA GLY A 627 -22.15 1.02 23.79
C GLY A 627 -21.62 -0.08 24.71
N LEU A 628 -21.08 0.27 25.87
CA LEU A 628 -20.64 -0.67 26.91
C LEU A 628 -21.81 -1.48 27.46
N SER A 629 -22.96 -0.83 27.69
CA SER A 629 -24.17 -1.50 28.15
C SER A 629 -24.64 -2.53 27.12
N VAL A 630 -24.61 -2.19 25.84
CA VAL A 630 -24.91 -3.14 24.75
C VAL A 630 -23.94 -4.31 24.75
N LEU A 631 -22.64 -4.07 24.87
CA LEU A 631 -21.64 -5.14 24.93
C LEU A 631 -21.90 -6.11 26.09
N LEU A 632 -22.18 -5.57 27.29
CA LEU A 632 -22.49 -6.37 28.48
C LEU A 632 -23.77 -7.18 28.31
N LEU A 633 -24.84 -6.57 27.76
CA LEU A 633 -26.10 -7.25 27.47
C LEU A 633 -25.89 -8.39 26.46
N VAL A 634 -25.21 -8.12 25.35
CA VAL A 634 -24.92 -9.13 24.32
C VAL A 634 -24.09 -10.26 24.91
N HIS A 635 -23.07 -9.96 25.72
CA HIS A 635 -22.25 -10.95 26.41
C HIS A 635 -23.09 -11.83 27.35
N PHE A 636 -23.97 -11.23 28.15
CA PHE A 636 -24.84 -11.95 29.07
C PHE A 636 -25.82 -12.87 28.34
N PHE A 637 -26.53 -12.36 27.34
CA PHE A 637 -27.46 -13.15 26.52
C PHE A 637 -26.77 -14.32 25.82
N GLN A 638 -25.60 -14.09 25.22
CA GLN A 638 -24.82 -15.13 24.55
C GLN A 638 -24.30 -16.19 25.52
N THR A 639 -23.86 -15.78 26.71
CA THR A 639 -23.35 -16.72 27.73
C THR A 639 -24.47 -17.56 28.34
N SER A 640 -25.63 -16.96 28.60
CA SER A 640 -26.82 -17.68 29.09
C SER A 640 -27.31 -18.70 28.06
N LYS A 641 -27.38 -18.31 26.78
CA LYS A 641 -27.75 -19.22 25.68
C LYS A 641 -26.74 -20.36 25.51
N TYR A 642 -25.44 -20.06 25.54
CA TYR A 642 -24.39 -21.07 25.47
C TYR A 642 -24.51 -22.10 26.60
N ARG A 643 -24.73 -21.66 27.85
CA ARG A 643 -24.91 -22.58 28.99
C ARG A 643 -26.13 -23.49 28.80
N LYS A 644 -27.25 -22.96 28.30
CA LYS A 644 -28.44 -23.76 28.00
C LYS A 644 -28.17 -24.80 26.91
N GLU A 645 -27.52 -24.40 25.82
CA GLU A 645 -27.17 -25.32 24.73
C GLU A 645 -26.15 -26.39 25.18
N ALA A 646 -25.15 -26.03 25.99
CA ALA A 646 -24.19 -26.97 26.55
C ALA A 646 -24.85 -27.97 27.52
N SER A 647 -25.76 -27.51 28.39
CA SER A 647 -26.47 -28.39 29.32
C SER A 647 -27.41 -29.38 28.63
N VAL A 648 -27.91 -29.06 27.43
CA VAL A 648 -28.72 -29.99 26.63
C VAL A 648 -27.85 -31.02 25.92
N ALA A 649 -26.64 -30.65 25.51
CA ALA A 649 -25.68 -31.55 24.86
C ALA A 649 -24.96 -32.53 25.82
N GLU A 650 -24.96 -32.27 27.13
CA GLU A 650 -24.47 -33.23 28.14
C GLU A 650 -25.55 -34.24 28.59
N VAL A 651 -26.82 -33.99 28.26
CA VAL A 651 -27.98 -34.83 28.63
C VAL A 651 -28.41 -35.76 27.49
N VAL A 652 -27.92 -35.53 26.27
CA VAL A 652 -28.08 -36.36 25.06
C VAL A 652 -26.77 -37.06 24.76
#